data_AF-A0A7C4QVH2-F1
#
_entry.id   AF-A0A7C4QVH2-F1
#
_cell.length_a   1.000
_cell.length_b   1.000
_cell.length_c   1.000
_cell.angle_alpha   90.00
_cell.angle_beta   90.00
_cell.angle_gamma   90.00
#
_symmetry.space_group_name_H-M   'P 1'
#
loop_
_entity.id
_entity.type
_entity.pdbx_description
1 polymer ?
#
loop_
_entity_poly.entity_id
_entity_poly.type
_entity_poly.pdbx_seq_one_letter_code
_entity_poly.pdbx_strand_id
1 'polypeptide(L)'
;MQNLEALNALRSGSEPDTLSGKKTMRYHYSVHLRSGHGTLVASRRSLQQRPRRRKFLPTKTLRPILALAVIACLAGAGQVQAAVLAHYSFDADYRDGSGNGADGTLVDVGTAGNSGITTNAGTWVFGGGALTLDAERDYVSVPSRTFSSGTPYSIAFWAKKSDGDTSGAAQWDMVIGQRDNANFFIALNDASGTSSRLGLRWRSSDTTAARNADFVSPNDTNWHHHVITANTTSNIAYYLDGALVAIASNKLTGFIYDTIGEAYSSTSDFDFNGQIDEVWIFNETLGAAAVSNLYSNNSVNGVTPPSNTNLVLHLAFEGDYTDSSGSSNHGTASGGATLTADPLRAAVGAGALWLDGQDASYVALSSNLAFGSANSWTIAFWAQRAETSAQRGMIMGERNTTDDFIWLNDNFSGLRFRSSTAATLDFTVTRDTALHHYALVASGAGTLKLYVDGAFRQTLSGDTSFTLNTLGQAYPTSSLHYAFQGMLDDVRVYDGPLASDAILALYQMGTNVVTNAVTGVTRLHVVLQGGQSNADGRGDPAGLPAALQAPQADIDFYYRETSDSLTTLRSGTSATAQFGPEITCGRGYADLLGAQGSNRVAIIKYARGGSSLNSDWKPGGDATTSGDGPDYVIFQQTVANGLAALRVLHPGAVISIDGMTWMQGESDDSAASTYQTNLAAFIADVRATFQPNLPFIIARLSAGQTAVGNLATLRAAQAAVAAADPWAALVDTDSFPVKSSDHLHFDAAGQQMLGYAFAYKLGYLQDLTNRFSTAQINAGLAAPGADADGDGASNEAEFIAGTDATNALSLLKAQITPAAPGVFNVSYPTAQGRRYSVEWLANLAGTNWTMVLPAGEGTGAGATRSFTNEAGAGFIRVRATLP
;
A
#
# COMPACT_ATOMS: atom_id res chain seq x y z
N MET A 1 -44.52 42.26 5.30
CA MET A 1 -45.30 43.51 5.42
C MET A 1 -44.62 44.37 6.47
N GLN A 2 -44.36 45.65 6.14
CA GLN A 2 -43.72 46.72 6.92
C GLN A 2 -42.17 46.84 6.89
N ASN A 3 -41.72 47.44 5.78
CA ASN A 3 -40.93 48.68 5.63
C ASN A 3 -39.56 48.91 6.32
N LEU A 4 -38.60 49.29 5.44
CA LEU A 4 -37.68 50.46 5.42
C LEU A 4 -36.24 49.98 5.08
N GLU A 5 -35.79 49.94 3.82
CA GLU A 5 -35.38 51.03 2.91
C GLU A 5 -34.38 52.07 3.47
N ALA A 6 -33.15 52.00 2.90
CA ALA A 6 -32.43 53.06 2.16
C ALA A 6 -31.32 53.92 2.84
N LEU A 7 -30.12 53.76 2.26
CA LEU A 7 -29.13 54.75 1.81
C LEU A 7 -28.46 55.75 2.79
N ASN A 8 -27.12 55.79 2.81
CA ASN A 8 -26.34 56.81 2.06
C ASN A 8 -24.81 56.67 2.13
N ALA A 9 -24.16 57.19 1.09
CA ALA A 9 -22.74 57.14 0.77
C ALA A 9 -21.94 58.40 1.17
N LEU A 10 -20.61 58.28 1.07
CA LEU A 10 -19.56 59.30 0.87
C LEU A 10 -19.13 60.19 2.05
N ARG A 11 -17.89 60.01 2.53
CA ARG A 11 -16.79 60.98 2.30
C ARG A 11 -15.40 60.46 2.72
N SER A 12 -14.44 60.89 1.91
CA SER A 12 -12.99 60.74 1.91
C SER A 12 -12.24 61.29 3.13
N GLY A 13 -11.06 60.71 3.43
CA GLY A 13 -10.01 61.33 4.24
C GLY A 13 -8.81 60.41 4.47
N SER A 14 -7.64 60.85 4.01
CA SER A 14 -6.31 60.20 3.96
C SER A 14 -5.63 59.95 5.32
N GLU A 15 -4.89 58.83 5.39
CA GLU A 15 -3.67 58.41 6.16
C GLU A 15 -3.03 59.30 7.27
N PRO A 16 -2.05 58.79 8.05
CA PRO A 16 -1.95 57.51 8.78
C PRO A 16 -1.50 57.75 10.25
N ASP A 17 -1.74 56.83 11.19
CA ASP A 17 -0.69 56.43 12.15
C ASP A 17 -1.07 55.28 13.09
N THR A 18 0.02 54.68 13.54
CA THR A 18 0.31 53.50 14.33
C THR A 18 -0.34 53.35 15.73
N LEU A 19 -0.18 52.12 16.24
CA LEU A 19 -0.14 51.65 17.65
C LEU A 19 -1.40 51.02 18.28
N SER A 20 -1.32 49.68 18.37
CA SER A 20 -1.31 48.92 19.63
C SER A 20 -2.53 49.01 20.57
N GLY A 21 -3.23 47.87 20.74
CA GLY A 21 -3.83 47.56 22.04
C GLY A 21 -5.14 46.78 22.00
N LYS A 22 -5.01 45.44 22.12
CA LYS A 22 -5.95 44.47 22.68
C LYS A 22 -7.39 44.93 22.98
N LYS A 23 -8.37 44.19 22.44
CA LYS A 23 -9.53 43.66 23.20
C LYS A 23 -10.23 42.57 22.39
N THR A 24 -9.85 41.32 22.60
CA THR A 24 -10.65 40.16 22.20
C THR A 24 -11.81 40.05 23.19
N MET A 25 -13.03 40.35 22.75
CA MET A 25 -14.25 40.06 23.49
C MET A 25 -14.51 38.56 23.47
N ARG A 26 -14.61 37.94 24.65
CA ARG A 26 -15.15 36.59 24.80
C ARG A 26 -16.68 36.69 24.85
N TYR A 27 -17.35 36.10 23.87
CA TYR A 27 -18.79 35.87 23.92
C TYR A 27 -19.06 34.60 24.74
N HIS A 28 -19.94 34.71 25.74
CA HIS A 28 -20.61 33.59 26.38
C HIS A 28 -21.93 33.34 25.64
N TYR A 29 -22.16 32.14 25.12
CA TYR A 29 -23.50 31.70 24.72
C TYR A 29 -23.87 30.40 25.41
N SER A 30 -25.08 30.41 25.98
CA SER A 30 -25.73 29.30 26.67
C SER A 30 -26.72 28.65 25.69
N VAL A 31 -26.73 27.33 25.64
CA VAL A 31 -27.64 26.52 24.81
C VAL A 31 -29.10 26.68 25.27
N HIS A 32 -30.03 26.78 24.32
CA HIS A 32 -31.44 26.44 24.49
C HIS A 32 -31.91 25.63 23.27
N LEU A 33 -32.24 24.36 23.51
CA LEU A 33 -32.93 23.48 22.57
C LEU A 33 -34.43 23.76 22.61
N ARG A 34 -35.08 23.85 21.44
CA ARG A 34 -36.50 23.47 21.28
C ARG A 34 -36.77 22.85 19.90
N SER A 35 -37.51 21.76 19.96
CA SER A 35 -38.05 20.86 18.94
C SER A 35 -39.12 21.48 18.03
N GLY A 36 -39.32 20.90 16.84
CA GLY A 36 -40.61 21.02 16.14
C GLY A 36 -40.64 20.52 14.70
N HIS A 37 -41.27 19.36 14.51
CA HIS A 37 -41.65 18.66 13.27
C HIS A 37 -42.27 19.50 12.13
N GLY A 38 -42.19 18.97 10.89
CA GLY A 38 -43.13 19.34 9.82
C GLY A 38 -42.88 18.68 8.46
N THR A 39 -43.53 17.54 8.23
CA THR A 39 -43.63 16.75 6.98
C THR A 39 -44.24 17.54 5.81
N LEU A 40 -43.85 17.23 4.55
CA LEU A 40 -44.73 17.45 3.39
C LEU A 40 -44.51 16.39 2.28
N VAL A 41 -45.63 15.73 1.99
CA VAL A 41 -45.90 14.75 0.93
C VAL A 41 -46.30 15.50 -0.35
N ALA A 42 -45.91 15.00 -1.53
CA ALA A 42 -46.82 14.70 -2.67
C ALA A 42 -46.17 14.79 -4.08
N SER A 43 -46.06 13.62 -4.71
CA SER A 43 -46.48 13.23 -6.07
C SER A 43 -46.58 14.24 -7.24
N ARG A 44 -46.09 13.81 -8.42
CA ARG A 44 -46.80 13.72 -9.73
C ARG A 44 -45.90 13.00 -10.76
N ARG A 45 -46.22 11.76 -11.17
CA ARG A 45 -46.97 11.33 -12.39
C ARG A 45 -46.51 11.90 -13.75
N SER A 46 -45.77 11.05 -14.48
CA SER A 46 -46.05 10.43 -15.80
C SER A 46 -46.36 11.26 -17.06
N LEU A 47 -45.72 10.91 -18.18
CA LEU A 47 -46.31 10.52 -19.50
C LEU A 47 -45.16 10.26 -20.50
N GLN A 48 -44.88 9.00 -20.88
CA GLN A 48 -45.26 8.35 -22.15
C GLN A 48 -44.91 9.12 -23.44
N GLN A 49 -44.05 8.52 -24.30
CA GLN A 49 -44.43 7.94 -25.61
C GLN A 49 -43.20 7.37 -26.38
N ARG A 50 -43.19 6.06 -26.64
CA ARG A 50 -42.69 5.40 -27.88
C ARG A 50 -43.93 5.22 -28.82
N PRO A 51 -43.91 4.65 -30.06
CA PRO A 51 -42.89 3.84 -30.77
C PRO A 51 -42.84 3.97 -32.32
N ARG A 52 -41.98 3.18 -33.00
CA ARG A 52 -42.21 2.33 -34.24
C ARG A 52 -40.84 1.90 -34.83
N ARG A 53 -40.40 0.61 -34.79
CA ARG A 53 -40.67 -0.55 -35.71
C ARG A 53 -40.60 -0.18 -37.20
N ARG A 54 -39.99 -0.89 -38.16
CA ARG A 54 -39.40 -2.26 -38.33
C ARG A 54 -38.86 -2.30 -39.79
N LYS A 55 -37.83 -3.10 -40.12
CA LYS A 55 -37.80 -4.15 -41.19
C LYS A 55 -36.38 -4.56 -41.62
N PHE A 56 -36.31 -5.77 -42.19
CA PHE A 56 -35.22 -6.75 -42.29
C PHE A 56 -34.68 -6.92 -43.74
N LEU A 57 -33.37 -7.28 -43.86
CA LEU A 57 -32.64 -8.14 -44.85
C LEU A 57 -32.62 -7.80 -46.37
N PRO A 58 -31.71 -8.37 -47.24
CA PRO A 58 -30.50 -9.21 -47.04
C PRO A 58 -29.25 -9.00 -47.98
N THR A 59 -28.13 -9.68 -47.62
CA THR A 59 -27.04 -10.32 -48.44
C THR A 59 -26.08 -9.54 -49.36
N LYS A 60 -24.74 -9.70 -49.15
CA LYS A 60 -23.81 -10.57 -49.94
C LYS A 60 -22.32 -10.46 -49.53
N THR A 61 -21.77 -11.61 -49.10
CA THR A 61 -20.44 -12.22 -49.39
C THR A 61 -19.15 -11.40 -49.62
N LEU A 62 -18.11 -11.69 -48.83
CA LEU A 62 -16.76 -12.06 -49.29
C LEU A 62 -15.99 -12.84 -48.21
N ARG A 63 -15.32 -13.93 -48.61
CA ARG A 63 -14.52 -14.87 -47.79
C ARG A 63 -13.08 -14.39 -47.61
N PRO A 64 -12.33 -14.95 -46.65
CA PRO A 64 -11.03 -15.52 -47.00
C PRO A 64 -10.86 -16.98 -46.54
N ILE A 65 -9.79 -17.59 -47.04
CA ILE A 65 -9.49 -19.01 -47.23
C ILE A 65 -8.50 -19.52 -46.16
N LEU A 66 -8.80 -20.73 -45.67
CA LEU A 66 -7.96 -21.81 -45.12
C LEU A 66 -6.93 -21.54 -44.00
N ALA A 67 -7.21 -22.13 -42.82
CA ALA A 67 -6.32 -23.10 -42.17
C ALA A 67 -7.14 -24.06 -41.27
N LEU A 68 -7.28 -25.32 -41.71
CA LEU A 68 -7.64 -26.54 -40.95
C LEU A 68 -6.62 -27.57 -41.45
N ALA A 69 -5.97 -28.47 -40.71
CA ALA A 69 -6.13 -29.02 -39.36
C ALA A 69 -4.72 -29.40 -38.86
N VAL A 70 -4.46 -29.57 -37.56
CA VAL A 70 -4.56 -30.87 -36.87
C VAL A 70 -4.97 -30.63 -35.41
N ILE A 71 -6.10 -31.20 -35.01
CA ILE A 71 -6.48 -31.44 -33.61
C ILE A 71 -6.42 -32.95 -33.40
N ALA A 72 -5.55 -33.42 -32.51
CA ALA A 72 -5.82 -34.48 -31.54
C ALA A 72 -4.62 -34.68 -30.58
N CYS A 73 -4.84 -34.25 -29.33
CA CYS A 73 -4.37 -34.81 -28.05
C CYS A 73 -2.93 -35.32 -27.88
N LEU A 74 -2.17 -34.60 -27.04
CA LEU A 74 -1.37 -35.19 -25.96
C LEU A 74 -1.40 -34.20 -24.78
N ALA A 75 -1.96 -34.67 -23.66
CA ALA A 75 -2.12 -33.93 -22.42
C ALA A 75 -0.76 -33.61 -21.78
N GLY A 76 -0.51 -32.33 -21.52
CA GLY A 76 0.46 -31.85 -20.55
C GLY A 76 -0.32 -31.07 -19.50
N ALA A 77 -0.36 -31.60 -18.28
CA ALA A 77 -1.12 -31.05 -17.17
C ALA A 77 -0.75 -29.58 -16.92
N GLY A 78 -1.70 -28.67 -17.12
CA GLY A 78 -1.63 -27.35 -16.54
C GLY A 78 -1.68 -27.48 -15.02
N GLN A 79 -0.79 -26.78 -14.32
CA GLN A 79 -0.89 -26.62 -12.88
C GLN A 79 -2.17 -25.81 -12.60
N VAL A 80 -3.08 -26.43 -11.85
CA VAL A 80 -4.38 -25.91 -11.43
C VAL A 80 -4.11 -24.94 -10.28
N GLN A 81 -4.39 -23.65 -10.51
CA GLN A 81 -4.63 -22.69 -9.43
C GLN A 81 -5.75 -23.23 -8.56
N ALA A 82 -5.69 -23.06 -7.23
CA ALA A 82 -6.82 -23.38 -6.38
C ALA A 82 -8.06 -22.70 -6.94
N ALA A 83 -9.01 -23.47 -7.50
CA ALA A 83 -10.15 -22.87 -8.18
C ALA A 83 -11.17 -22.47 -7.11
N VAL A 84 -10.95 -21.26 -6.58
CA VAL A 84 -11.88 -20.53 -5.72
C VAL A 84 -13.23 -20.49 -6.42
N LEU A 85 -14.24 -20.98 -5.74
CA LEU A 85 -15.62 -20.99 -6.22
C LEU A 85 -16.41 -19.78 -5.73
N ALA A 86 -16.12 -19.32 -4.51
CA ALA A 86 -16.72 -18.14 -3.91
C ALA A 86 -15.81 -17.61 -2.79
N HIS A 87 -15.85 -16.30 -2.59
CA HIS A 87 -15.22 -15.62 -1.46
C HIS A 87 -16.14 -14.50 -0.95
N TYR A 88 -16.50 -14.52 0.33
CA TYR A 88 -17.30 -13.47 0.97
C TYR A 88 -16.50 -12.85 2.11
N SER A 89 -15.98 -11.63 1.89
CA SER A 89 -15.22 -10.90 2.91
C SER A 89 -16.11 -10.16 3.91
N PHE A 90 -17.36 -9.86 3.55
CA PHE A 90 -18.30 -9.11 4.40
C PHE A 90 -17.79 -7.72 4.84
N ASP A 91 -16.89 -7.11 4.07
CA ASP A 91 -16.35 -5.76 4.37
C ASP A 91 -17.39 -4.65 4.25
N ALA A 92 -18.21 -4.73 3.21
CA ALA A 92 -19.14 -3.67 2.82
C ALA A 92 -20.42 -4.19 2.17
N ASP A 93 -20.38 -5.39 1.59
CA ASP A 93 -21.54 -6.04 0.99
C ASP A 93 -21.45 -7.57 1.08
N TYR A 94 -22.45 -8.27 0.54
CA TYR A 94 -22.55 -9.72 0.52
C TYR A 94 -22.08 -10.32 -0.82
N ARG A 95 -21.35 -9.56 -1.65
CA ARG A 95 -20.96 -10.02 -2.99
C ARG A 95 -19.82 -11.03 -2.93
N ASP A 96 -19.74 -11.84 -3.99
CA ASP A 96 -18.66 -12.79 -4.18
C ASP A 96 -17.41 -12.09 -4.74
N GLY A 97 -16.40 -11.93 -3.89
CA GLY A 97 -15.09 -11.34 -4.22
C GLY A 97 -14.21 -12.21 -5.12
N SER A 98 -14.57 -13.48 -5.36
CA SER A 98 -13.79 -14.37 -6.24
C SER A 98 -13.93 -14.08 -7.73
N GLY A 99 -14.91 -13.25 -8.11
CA GLY A 99 -15.22 -12.93 -9.51
C GLY A 99 -16.06 -13.98 -10.24
N ASN A 100 -16.55 -15.01 -9.54
CA ASN A 100 -17.43 -16.04 -10.11
C ASN A 100 -18.92 -15.68 -10.07
N GLY A 101 -19.28 -14.53 -9.47
CA GLY A 101 -20.64 -14.00 -9.44
C GLY A 101 -21.58 -14.78 -8.53
N ALA A 102 -21.06 -15.46 -7.51
CA ALA A 102 -21.86 -16.16 -6.51
C ALA A 102 -22.43 -15.21 -5.43
N ASP A 103 -22.92 -14.03 -5.81
CA ASP A 103 -23.30 -12.97 -4.86
C ASP A 103 -24.38 -13.43 -3.87
N GLY A 104 -24.19 -13.06 -2.62
CA GLY A 104 -25.12 -13.32 -1.53
C GLY A 104 -26.17 -12.22 -1.34
N THR A 105 -27.18 -12.51 -0.54
CA THR A 105 -28.19 -11.53 -0.10
C THR A 105 -28.59 -11.84 1.34
N LEU A 106 -28.44 -10.87 2.24
CA LEU A 106 -28.94 -10.99 3.61
C LEU A 106 -30.46 -11.15 3.62
N VAL A 107 -30.91 -12.13 4.38
CA VAL A 107 -32.29 -12.35 4.77
C VAL A 107 -32.34 -12.20 6.28
N ASP A 108 -32.88 -11.07 6.71
CA ASP A 108 -33.10 -10.69 8.11
C ASP A 108 -34.57 -11.04 8.46
N VAL A 109 -34.71 -12.06 9.28
CA VAL A 109 -35.93 -12.68 9.78
C VAL A 109 -36.04 -12.37 11.27
N GLY A 110 -37.01 -11.54 11.64
CA GLY A 110 -37.23 -11.19 13.05
C GLY A 110 -37.14 -9.68 13.25
N THR A 111 -36.18 -9.24 14.06
CA THR A 111 -36.00 -7.86 14.49
C THR A 111 -35.15 -7.08 13.49
N ALA A 112 -35.78 -6.66 12.39
CA ALA A 112 -35.13 -5.93 11.31
C ALA A 112 -34.02 -4.93 11.76
N GLY A 113 -32.80 -5.17 11.30
CA GLY A 113 -31.60 -4.37 11.53
C GLY A 113 -30.69 -4.85 12.67
N ASN A 114 -30.99 -6.00 13.28
CA ASN A 114 -30.18 -6.73 14.25
C ASN A 114 -29.01 -7.50 13.62
N SER A 115 -29.17 -7.97 12.38
CA SER A 115 -28.15 -8.67 11.60
C SER A 115 -27.68 -7.86 10.40
N GLY A 116 -26.41 -8.05 10.03
CA GLY A 116 -25.78 -7.38 8.90
C GLY A 116 -24.30 -7.13 9.11
N ILE A 117 -23.71 -6.35 8.20
CA ILE A 117 -22.28 -6.07 8.25
C ILE A 117 -21.98 -5.03 9.34
N THR A 118 -21.16 -5.39 10.31
CA THR A 118 -20.62 -4.47 11.32
C THR A 118 -19.31 -3.87 10.85
N THR A 119 -19.16 -2.54 11.04
CA THR A 119 -17.96 -1.77 10.69
C THR A 119 -17.40 -0.99 11.91
N ASN A 120 -17.73 -1.42 13.13
CA ASN A 120 -17.07 -1.01 14.38
C ASN A 120 -15.70 -1.67 14.62
N ALA A 121 -14.61 -0.88 14.70
CA ALA A 121 -13.25 -1.40 14.85
C ALA A 121 -13.12 -2.47 15.95
N GLY A 122 -12.52 -3.62 15.62
CA GLY A 122 -12.37 -4.78 16.51
C GLY A 122 -13.50 -5.82 16.41
N THR A 123 -14.40 -5.69 15.43
CA THR A 123 -15.50 -6.64 15.18
C THR A 123 -15.34 -7.49 13.91
N TRP A 124 -14.17 -7.49 13.28
CA TRP A 124 -13.77 -8.33 12.13
C TRP A 124 -12.29 -8.72 12.24
N VAL A 125 -11.86 -9.68 11.42
CA VAL A 125 -10.50 -10.22 11.41
C VAL A 125 -9.68 -9.61 10.27
N PHE A 126 -10.25 -9.57 9.07
CA PHE A 126 -9.62 -9.00 7.89
C PHE A 126 -10.50 -7.91 7.28
N GLY A 127 -9.88 -7.01 6.50
CA GLY A 127 -10.61 -5.93 5.82
C GLY A 127 -11.28 -4.90 6.76
N GLY A 128 -12.54 -4.60 6.51
CA GLY A 128 -13.28 -3.45 7.06
C GLY A 128 -14.63 -3.77 7.70
N GLY A 129 -15.05 -5.04 7.70
CA GLY A 129 -16.32 -5.45 8.29
C GLY A 129 -16.44 -6.96 8.44
N ALA A 130 -17.45 -7.41 9.20
CA ALA A 130 -17.81 -8.81 9.32
C ALA A 130 -19.33 -8.96 9.34
N LEU A 131 -19.84 -10.12 8.91
CA LEU A 131 -21.25 -10.45 9.03
C LEU A 131 -21.58 -10.73 10.50
N THR A 132 -22.43 -9.91 11.10
CA THR A 132 -23.06 -10.19 12.40
C THR A 132 -24.43 -10.81 12.15
N LEU A 133 -24.70 -11.91 12.85
CA LEU A 133 -25.97 -12.63 12.86
C LEU A 133 -26.42 -12.80 14.30
N ASP A 134 -27.71 -12.71 14.52
CA ASP A 134 -28.33 -13.09 15.77
C ASP A 134 -29.21 -14.34 15.64
N ALA A 135 -29.62 -14.87 16.80
CA ALA A 135 -30.40 -16.10 16.91
C ALA A 135 -31.89 -15.91 16.54
N GLU A 136 -32.20 -15.20 15.46
CA GLU A 136 -33.57 -14.96 14.97
C GLU A 136 -33.89 -15.62 13.61
N ARG A 137 -32.98 -16.45 13.10
CA ARG A 137 -32.96 -17.14 11.80
C ARG A 137 -32.48 -16.26 10.65
N ASP A 138 -31.49 -15.45 10.95
CA ASP A 138 -30.86 -14.57 9.98
C ASP A 138 -29.79 -15.32 9.20
N TYR A 139 -29.73 -15.06 7.89
CA TYR A 139 -28.76 -15.73 7.02
C TYR A 139 -28.48 -14.93 5.76
N VAL A 140 -27.32 -15.19 5.15
CA VAL A 140 -27.02 -14.77 3.79
C VAL A 140 -27.40 -15.89 2.84
N SER A 141 -28.38 -15.66 1.98
CA SER A 141 -28.71 -16.56 0.88
C SER A 141 -27.66 -16.46 -0.21
N VAL A 142 -27.12 -17.59 -0.65
CA VAL A 142 -26.12 -17.67 -1.72
C VAL A 142 -26.57 -18.67 -2.80
N PRO A 143 -26.05 -18.59 -4.04
CA PRO A 143 -26.40 -19.56 -5.08
C PRO A 143 -26.05 -20.98 -4.66
N SER A 144 -27.02 -21.90 -4.76
CA SER A 144 -26.84 -23.29 -4.33
C SER A 144 -25.69 -23.97 -5.07
N ARG A 145 -24.81 -24.64 -4.33
CA ARG A 145 -23.76 -25.50 -4.88
C ARG A 145 -23.77 -26.88 -4.27
N THR A 146 -23.37 -27.85 -5.09
CA THR A 146 -23.35 -29.27 -4.73
C THR A 146 -21.98 -29.87 -5.01
N PHE A 147 -21.39 -30.48 -3.99
CA PHE A 147 -20.23 -31.36 -4.08
C PHE A 147 -20.70 -32.80 -3.99
N SER A 148 -20.31 -33.62 -4.97
CA SER A 148 -20.60 -35.06 -4.92
C SER A 148 -19.65 -35.76 -3.95
N SER A 149 -20.10 -36.85 -3.32
CA SER A 149 -19.22 -37.65 -2.46
C SER A 149 -18.01 -38.16 -3.25
N GLY A 150 -16.81 -38.00 -2.70
CA GLY A 150 -15.54 -38.29 -3.36
C GLY A 150 -15.02 -37.18 -4.28
N THR A 151 -15.69 -36.03 -4.39
CA THR A 151 -15.16 -34.83 -5.03
C THR A 151 -14.36 -33.99 -4.02
N PRO A 152 -13.18 -33.46 -4.38
CA PRO A 152 -12.42 -32.61 -3.48
C PRO A 152 -13.08 -31.23 -3.35
N TYR A 153 -13.04 -30.65 -2.16
CA TYR A 153 -13.42 -29.26 -1.90
C TYR A 153 -12.84 -28.81 -0.56
N SER A 154 -12.82 -27.49 -0.34
CA SER A 154 -12.49 -26.91 0.95
C SER A 154 -13.41 -25.75 1.25
N ILE A 155 -13.75 -25.57 2.52
CA ILE A 155 -14.53 -24.45 3.03
C ILE A 155 -13.76 -23.88 4.22
N ALA A 156 -13.39 -22.61 4.14
CA ALA A 156 -12.69 -21.86 5.18
C ALA A 156 -13.52 -20.66 5.62
N PHE A 157 -13.51 -20.33 6.90
CA PHE A 157 -14.19 -19.16 7.45
C PHE A 157 -13.61 -18.78 8.80
N TRP A 158 -13.68 -17.50 9.14
CA TRP A 158 -13.51 -17.02 10.50
C TRP A 158 -14.86 -16.95 11.19
N ALA A 159 -14.91 -17.35 12.46
CA ALA A 159 -16.12 -17.25 13.27
C ALA A 159 -15.79 -16.82 14.71
N LYS A 160 -16.71 -16.07 15.32
CA LYS A 160 -16.69 -15.67 16.72
C LYS A 160 -18.12 -15.69 17.26
N LYS A 161 -18.36 -16.43 18.35
CA LYS A 161 -19.70 -16.50 18.97
C LYS A 161 -20.02 -15.26 19.81
N SER A 162 -21.31 -14.95 19.93
CA SER A 162 -21.83 -13.90 20.82
C SER A 162 -21.59 -14.23 22.31
N ASP A 163 -21.48 -13.19 23.14
CA ASP A 163 -21.36 -13.35 24.59
C ASP A 163 -22.63 -14.00 25.18
N GLY A 164 -22.46 -15.09 25.93
CA GLY A 164 -23.56 -15.85 26.56
C GLY A 164 -24.07 -17.05 25.76
N ASP A 165 -23.63 -17.17 24.50
CA ASP A 165 -24.01 -18.26 23.59
C ASP A 165 -23.32 -19.60 23.91
N THR A 166 -22.26 -19.58 24.71
CA THR A 166 -21.43 -20.76 25.03
C THR A 166 -22.07 -21.74 26.04
N SER A 167 -23.35 -21.56 26.42
CA SER A 167 -23.95 -22.21 27.60
C SER A 167 -25.29 -22.93 27.34
N GLY A 168 -25.25 -23.99 26.51
CA GLY A 168 -26.39 -24.90 26.33
C GLY A 168 -25.99 -26.26 25.74
N ALA A 169 -26.51 -27.38 26.28
CA ALA A 169 -26.11 -28.73 25.85
C ALA A 169 -26.71 -29.19 24.49
N ALA A 170 -27.30 -28.29 23.71
CA ALA A 170 -28.02 -28.66 22.49
C ALA A 170 -28.11 -27.56 21.40
N GLN A 171 -27.35 -26.46 21.51
CA GLN A 171 -27.32 -25.41 20.49
C GLN A 171 -26.21 -25.73 19.48
N TRP A 172 -26.58 -25.70 18.20
CA TRP A 172 -25.68 -25.86 17.07
C TRP A 172 -25.71 -24.53 16.34
N ASP A 173 -24.58 -23.85 16.20
CA ASP A 173 -24.50 -22.59 15.46
C ASP A 173 -24.12 -22.92 14.02
N MET A 174 -25.11 -22.95 13.14
CA MET A 174 -24.93 -23.35 11.74
C MET A 174 -24.29 -22.24 10.94
N VAL A 175 -23.04 -22.43 10.58
CA VAL A 175 -22.27 -21.45 9.81
C VAL A 175 -22.63 -21.49 8.33
N ILE A 176 -22.79 -22.68 7.75
CA ILE A 176 -23.06 -22.85 6.31
C ILE A 176 -23.74 -24.19 6.03
N GLY A 177 -24.71 -24.23 5.12
CA GLY A 177 -25.36 -25.47 4.69
C GLY A 177 -26.59 -25.28 3.81
N GLN A 178 -27.45 -26.30 3.73
CA GLN A 178 -28.60 -26.34 2.81
C GLN A 178 -29.95 -26.16 3.53
N ARG A 179 -30.55 -24.98 3.40
CA ARG A 179 -31.67 -24.53 4.24
C ARG A 179 -32.92 -25.44 4.25
N ASP A 180 -33.20 -26.09 3.14
CA ASP A 180 -34.38 -26.96 3.02
C ASP A 180 -34.10 -28.42 3.39
N ASN A 181 -32.92 -28.73 3.94
CA ASN A 181 -32.49 -30.10 4.19
C ASN A 181 -31.56 -30.25 5.42
N ALA A 182 -32.04 -30.95 6.45
CA ALA A 182 -31.31 -31.19 7.69
C ALA A 182 -30.06 -32.10 7.58
N ASN A 183 -29.63 -32.44 6.37
CA ASN A 183 -28.49 -33.35 6.13
C ASN A 183 -27.17 -32.63 5.90
N PHE A 184 -27.16 -31.41 5.36
CA PHE A 184 -25.92 -30.75 4.93
C PHE A 184 -25.68 -29.48 5.72
N PHE A 185 -24.72 -29.53 6.65
CA PHE A 185 -24.31 -28.36 7.41
C PHE A 185 -22.91 -28.49 7.99
N ILE A 186 -22.29 -27.34 8.23
CA ILE A 186 -21.17 -27.16 9.15
C ILE A 186 -21.69 -26.33 10.32
N ALA A 187 -21.49 -26.82 11.54
CA ALA A 187 -21.96 -26.15 12.74
C ALA A 187 -20.94 -26.20 13.87
N LEU A 188 -20.90 -25.13 14.67
CA LEU A 188 -20.19 -25.09 15.95
C LEU A 188 -21.17 -25.49 17.06
N ASN A 189 -20.69 -26.06 18.17
CA ASN A 189 -21.52 -26.65 19.21
C ASN A 189 -21.09 -26.15 20.60
N ASP A 190 -22.07 -25.82 21.43
CA ASP A 190 -21.87 -25.31 22.80
C ASP A 190 -21.74 -26.41 23.86
N ALA A 191 -21.95 -27.67 23.48
CA ALA A 191 -21.92 -28.77 24.44
C ALA A 191 -20.50 -29.01 25.00
N SER A 192 -20.27 -28.51 26.22
CA SER A 192 -19.20 -29.01 27.08
C SER A 192 -19.68 -30.27 27.82
N GLY A 193 -19.05 -31.43 27.56
CA GLY A 193 -19.05 -32.49 28.58
C GLY A 193 -19.49 -33.92 28.24
N THR A 194 -19.58 -34.39 26.98
CA THR A 194 -19.43 -35.83 26.70
C THR A 194 -18.75 -36.07 25.35
N SER A 195 -17.91 -37.10 25.29
CA SER A 195 -16.90 -37.41 24.26
C SER A 195 -17.39 -37.72 22.83
N SER A 196 -18.56 -37.25 22.41
CA SER A 196 -19.13 -37.56 21.08
C SER A 196 -19.57 -36.35 20.24
N ARG A 197 -19.46 -35.11 20.75
CA ARG A 197 -19.90 -33.89 20.05
C ARG A 197 -18.95 -32.72 20.32
N LEU A 198 -17.68 -32.96 20.08
CA LEU A 198 -16.63 -32.00 20.35
C LEU A 198 -16.79 -30.86 19.32
N GLY A 199 -16.95 -29.62 19.77
CA GLY A 199 -16.71 -28.37 19.03
C GLY A 199 -17.40 -28.15 17.68
N LEU A 200 -16.88 -28.77 16.62
CA LEU A 200 -17.34 -28.57 15.23
C LEU A 200 -17.91 -29.87 14.65
N ARG A 201 -19.02 -29.76 13.93
CA ARG A 201 -19.61 -30.83 13.14
C ARG A 201 -19.64 -30.46 11.67
N TRP A 202 -19.14 -31.35 10.84
CA TRP A 202 -19.47 -31.43 9.43
C TRP A 202 -20.47 -32.56 9.20
N ARG A 203 -21.54 -32.32 8.43
CA ARG A 203 -22.60 -33.29 8.15
C ARG A 203 -22.95 -33.39 6.66
N SER A 204 -23.26 -34.61 6.23
CA SER A 204 -23.67 -35.02 4.89
C SER A 204 -24.91 -35.93 4.91
N SER A 205 -25.47 -36.25 3.74
CA SER A 205 -26.62 -37.13 3.56
C SER A 205 -26.28 -38.62 3.74
N ASP A 206 -26.73 -39.20 4.86
CA ASP A 206 -26.94 -40.65 5.08
C ASP A 206 -27.53 -40.91 6.50
N THR A 207 -27.74 -42.18 6.85
CA THR A 207 -28.17 -42.68 8.17
C THR A 207 -27.05 -43.37 8.96
N THR A 208 -25.89 -43.68 8.35
CA THR A 208 -24.76 -44.36 9.02
C THR A 208 -23.78 -43.40 9.69
N ALA A 209 -22.74 -43.92 10.35
CA ALA A 209 -21.67 -43.12 10.96
C ALA A 209 -20.77 -42.39 9.94
N ALA A 210 -20.89 -42.69 8.65
CA ALA A 210 -20.16 -42.01 7.57
C ALA A 210 -20.69 -40.60 7.29
N ARG A 211 -21.89 -40.25 7.81
CA ARG A 211 -22.58 -38.98 7.52
C ARG A 211 -22.06 -37.77 8.29
N ASN A 212 -21.27 -37.97 9.34
CA ASN A 212 -20.78 -36.87 10.17
C ASN A 212 -19.30 -37.06 10.49
N ALA A 213 -18.61 -35.93 10.59
CA ALA A 213 -17.28 -35.81 11.18
C ALA A 213 -17.38 -34.75 12.29
N ASP A 214 -17.01 -35.16 13.50
CA ASP A 214 -17.06 -34.32 14.71
C ASP A 214 -15.62 -34.07 15.19
N PHE A 215 -15.29 -32.82 15.50
CA PHE A 215 -13.92 -32.38 15.78
C PHE A 215 -13.83 -31.46 16.98
N VAL A 216 -12.84 -31.66 17.85
CA VAL A 216 -12.58 -30.75 18.96
C VAL A 216 -12.32 -29.34 18.45
N SER A 217 -13.09 -28.38 18.95
CA SER A 217 -12.93 -26.95 18.71
C SER A 217 -13.14 -26.20 20.03
N PRO A 218 -12.46 -25.07 20.27
CA PRO A 218 -12.74 -24.20 21.40
C PRO A 218 -14.22 -23.83 21.46
N ASN A 219 -14.75 -23.74 22.68
CA ASN A 219 -16.06 -23.14 22.96
C ASN A 219 -15.82 -21.85 23.76
N ASP A 220 -15.43 -20.81 23.05
CA ASP A 220 -15.18 -19.48 23.58
C ASP A 220 -15.78 -18.41 22.65
N THR A 221 -15.57 -17.14 23.01
CA THR A 221 -16.04 -15.98 22.24
C THR A 221 -14.89 -15.28 21.52
N ASN A 222 -13.81 -15.99 21.20
CA ASN A 222 -12.70 -15.46 20.40
C ASN A 222 -12.92 -15.72 18.90
N TRP A 223 -12.21 -14.96 18.07
CA TRP A 223 -12.12 -15.26 16.64
C TRP A 223 -11.28 -16.49 16.41
N HIS A 224 -11.82 -17.45 15.65
CA HIS A 224 -11.13 -18.66 15.22
C HIS A 224 -11.29 -18.86 13.72
N HIS A 225 -10.23 -19.35 13.08
CA HIS A 225 -10.24 -19.72 11.66
C HIS A 225 -10.49 -21.22 11.52
N HIS A 226 -11.61 -21.59 10.91
CA HIS A 226 -12.03 -22.96 10.70
C HIS A 226 -11.87 -23.34 9.24
N VAL A 227 -11.16 -24.44 8.95
CA VAL A 227 -11.08 -24.98 7.59
C VAL A 227 -11.45 -26.45 7.56
N ILE A 228 -12.40 -26.79 6.70
CA ILE A 228 -12.80 -28.16 6.39
C ILE A 228 -12.33 -28.50 4.98
N THR A 229 -11.56 -29.57 4.84
CA THR A 229 -11.14 -30.08 3.53
C THR A 229 -11.68 -31.49 3.31
N ALA A 230 -12.22 -31.73 2.14
CA ALA A 230 -12.66 -33.04 1.68
C ALA A 230 -11.78 -33.49 0.53
N ASN A 231 -11.38 -34.76 0.53
CA ASN A 231 -10.54 -35.32 -0.53
C ASN A 231 -11.23 -36.46 -1.31
N THR A 232 -10.57 -36.91 -2.38
CA THR A 232 -11.07 -38.00 -3.24
C THR A 232 -11.09 -39.37 -2.57
N THR A 233 -10.44 -39.52 -1.41
CA THR A 233 -10.35 -40.77 -0.65
C THR A 233 -11.36 -40.81 0.51
N SER A 234 -12.41 -39.98 0.46
CA SER A 234 -13.48 -39.97 1.47
C SER A 234 -12.99 -39.56 2.88
N ASN A 235 -12.00 -38.67 2.96
CA ASN A 235 -11.58 -38.05 4.22
C ASN A 235 -12.14 -36.64 4.35
N ILE A 236 -12.49 -36.27 5.58
CA ILE A 236 -12.72 -34.88 6.00
C ILE A 236 -11.61 -34.52 6.98
N ALA A 237 -10.81 -33.51 6.66
CA ALA A 237 -9.83 -32.94 7.58
C ALA A 237 -10.35 -31.62 8.15
N TYR A 238 -10.02 -31.35 9.42
CA TYR A 238 -10.33 -30.11 10.10
C TYR A 238 -9.05 -29.42 10.54
N TYR A 239 -8.95 -28.14 10.22
CA TYR A 239 -7.89 -27.25 10.66
C TYR A 239 -8.50 -26.11 11.48
N LEU A 240 -7.79 -25.73 12.53
CA LEU A 240 -8.11 -24.61 13.41
C LEU A 240 -6.90 -23.70 13.48
N ASP A 241 -7.09 -22.41 13.25
CA ASP A 241 -6.06 -21.37 13.35
C ASP A 241 -4.79 -21.72 12.56
N GLY A 242 -4.98 -22.23 11.34
CA GLY A 242 -3.91 -22.61 10.42
C GLY A 242 -3.30 -24.00 10.65
N ALA A 243 -3.62 -24.67 11.77
CA ALA A 243 -3.05 -25.96 12.15
C ALA A 243 -4.02 -27.13 11.95
N LEU A 244 -3.52 -28.29 11.51
CA LEU A 244 -4.34 -29.50 11.39
C LEU A 244 -4.73 -30.02 12.78
N VAL A 245 -6.04 -30.17 13.02
CA VAL A 245 -6.58 -30.73 14.26
C VAL A 245 -6.72 -32.25 14.13
N ALA A 246 -7.47 -32.72 13.13
CA ALA A 246 -7.68 -34.14 12.92
C ALA A 246 -8.21 -34.45 11.50
N ILE A 247 -8.13 -35.73 11.13
CA ILE A 247 -8.67 -36.28 9.88
C ILE A 247 -9.66 -37.40 10.21
N ALA A 248 -10.86 -37.31 9.68
CA ALA A 248 -11.89 -38.33 9.77
C ALA A 248 -12.00 -39.09 8.43
N SER A 249 -11.70 -40.38 8.44
CA SER A 249 -11.74 -41.24 7.25
C SER A 249 -13.08 -41.95 7.05
N ASN A 250 -13.28 -42.51 5.85
CA ASN A 250 -14.46 -43.29 5.44
C ASN A 250 -15.78 -42.49 5.57
N LYS A 251 -15.77 -41.23 5.14
CA LYS A 251 -16.92 -40.31 5.18
C LYS A 251 -17.58 -40.18 3.81
N LEU A 252 -18.90 -39.99 3.80
CA LEU A 252 -19.63 -39.69 2.58
C LEU A 252 -19.53 -38.20 2.29
N THR A 253 -18.44 -37.74 1.67
CA THR A 253 -18.08 -36.32 1.54
C THR A 253 -19.02 -35.48 0.66
N GLY A 254 -20.21 -35.94 0.30
CA GLY A 254 -21.18 -35.09 -0.39
C GLY A 254 -21.58 -33.90 0.48
N PHE A 255 -21.69 -32.71 -0.12
CA PHE A 255 -22.07 -31.51 0.62
C PHE A 255 -22.85 -30.54 -0.27
N ILE A 256 -23.90 -29.94 0.28
CA ILE A 256 -24.72 -28.93 -0.41
C ILE A 256 -24.81 -27.72 0.50
N TYR A 257 -24.70 -26.54 -0.09
CA TYR A 257 -25.00 -25.29 0.61
C TYR A 257 -25.78 -24.33 -0.28
N ASP A 258 -26.62 -23.51 0.34
CA ASP A 258 -27.33 -22.37 -0.25
C ASP A 258 -27.48 -21.19 0.73
N THR A 259 -26.94 -21.33 1.95
CA THR A 259 -26.97 -20.29 2.98
C THR A 259 -25.70 -20.25 3.83
N ILE A 260 -25.34 -19.06 4.30
CA ILE A 260 -24.34 -18.77 5.34
C ILE A 260 -25.08 -18.17 6.53
N GLY A 261 -24.85 -18.66 7.75
CA GLY A 261 -25.51 -18.20 8.98
C GLY A 261 -26.69 -19.04 9.45
N GLU A 262 -27.28 -19.82 8.56
CA GLU A 262 -28.28 -20.85 8.87
C GLU A 262 -28.02 -22.02 7.91
N ALA A 263 -28.42 -23.24 8.28
CA ALA A 263 -28.34 -24.37 7.37
C ALA A 263 -29.60 -25.22 7.26
N TYR A 264 -30.57 -25.21 8.17
CA TYR A 264 -31.90 -25.71 7.86
C TYR A 264 -33.00 -25.17 8.76
N SER A 265 -34.19 -24.97 8.19
CA SER A 265 -35.34 -24.53 8.99
C SER A 265 -35.88 -25.68 9.85
N SER A 266 -35.83 -25.51 11.16
CA SER A 266 -36.41 -26.43 12.15
C SER A 266 -37.26 -25.66 13.16
N THR A 267 -37.90 -26.31 14.14
CA THR A 267 -38.52 -25.59 15.27
C THR A 267 -37.52 -25.20 16.35
N SER A 268 -36.32 -25.77 16.31
CA SER A 268 -35.20 -25.41 17.18
C SER A 268 -34.35 -24.31 16.52
N ASP A 269 -33.84 -23.37 17.33
CA ASP A 269 -32.77 -22.45 16.92
C ASP A 269 -31.48 -23.19 16.77
N PHE A 270 -30.96 -23.18 15.55
CA PHE A 270 -29.63 -23.66 15.22
C PHE A 270 -28.90 -22.69 14.28
N ASP A 271 -29.45 -21.51 14.11
CA ASP A 271 -28.85 -20.40 13.42
C ASP A 271 -27.64 -19.87 14.19
N PHE A 272 -26.73 -19.25 13.46
CA PHE A 272 -25.48 -18.78 14.02
C PHE A 272 -25.69 -17.47 14.77
N ASN A 273 -25.31 -17.43 16.04
CA ASN A 273 -25.35 -16.21 16.84
C ASN A 273 -23.93 -15.69 17.12
N GLY A 274 -23.53 -14.68 16.35
CA GLY A 274 -22.18 -14.13 16.44
C GLY A 274 -21.74 -13.44 15.17
N GLN A 275 -20.43 -13.49 14.92
CA GLN A 275 -19.76 -12.85 13.79
C GLN A 275 -19.06 -13.89 12.90
N ILE A 276 -19.19 -13.74 11.59
CA ILE A 276 -18.53 -14.54 10.55
C ILE A 276 -17.76 -13.59 9.64
N ASP A 277 -16.54 -13.96 9.29
CA ASP A 277 -15.67 -13.20 8.40
C ASP A 277 -14.94 -14.14 7.42
N GLU A 278 -14.54 -13.61 6.27
CA GLU A 278 -13.71 -14.27 5.24
C GLU A 278 -14.12 -15.71 4.90
N VAL A 279 -15.32 -15.89 4.34
CA VAL A 279 -15.81 -17.21 3.91
C VAL A 279 -15.24 -17.55 2.53
N TRP A 280 -14.35 -18.53 2.46
CA TRP A 280 -13.77 -19.05 1.22
C TRP A 280 -14.25 -20.45 0.87
N ILE A 281 -14.54 -20.68 -0.40
CA ILE A 281 -15.00 -21.97 -0.91
C ILE A 281 -14.17 -22.38 -2.13
N PHE A 282 -13.64 -23.59 -2.10
CA PHE A 282 -12.74 -24.14 -3.12
C PHE A 282 -13.31 -25.41 -3.72
N ASN A 283 -13.05 -25.68 -4.99
CA ASN A 283 -13.36 -26.97 -5.63
C ASN A 283 -12.23 -28.01 -5.50
N GLU A 284 -11.33 -27.81 -4.54
CA GLU A 284 -10.19 -28.68 -4.28
C GLU A 284 -9.89 -28.84 -2.79
N THR A 285 -9.11 -29.86 -2.45
CA THR A 285 -8.61 -30.10 -1.09
C THR A 285 -7.39 -29.21 -0.85
N LEU A 286 -7.50 -28.22 0.04
CA LEU A 286 -6.37 -27.40 0.42
C LEU A 286 -5.36 -28.19 1.25
N GLY A 287 -4.08 -27.98 0.98
CA GLY A 287 -2.98 -28.49 1.80
C GLY A 287 -2.73 -27.61 3.04
N ALA A 288 -2.02 -28.16 4.04
CA ALA A 288 -1.75 -27.46 5.30
C ALA A 288 -1.07 -26.08 5.11
N ALA A 289 -0.20 -25.93 4.12
CA ALA A 289 0.43 -24.65 3.80
C ALA A 289 -0.56 -23.62 3.26
N ALA A 290 -1.47 -24.02 2.37
CA ALA A 290 -2.52 -23.14 1.86
C ALA A 290 -3.51 -22.74 2.98
N VAL A 291 -3.82 -23.67 3.88
CA VAL A 291 -4.63 -23.40 5.07
C VAL A 291 -3.94 -22.42 6.03
N SER A 292 -2.65 -22.62 6.31
CA SER A 292 -1.87 -21.70 7.13
C SER A 292 -1.76 -20.32 6.51
N ASN A 293 -1.66 -20.24 5.18
CA ASN A 293 -1.61 -18.96 4.46
C ASN A 293 -2.97 -18.24 4.46
N LEU A 294 -4.07 -18.98 4.30
CA LEU A 294 -5.42 -18.43 4.49
C LEU A 294 -5.60 -17.89 5.91
N TYR A 295 -5.12 -18.61 6.92
CA TYR A 295 -5.17 -18.16 8.31
C TYR A 295 -4.40 -16.85 8.53
N SER A 296 -3.13 -16.78 8.13
CA SER A 296 -2.31 -15.62 8.46
C SER A 296 -2.54 -14.42 7.56
N ASN A 297 -2.90 -14.66 6.30
CA ASN A 297 -2.81 -13.67 5.23
C ASN A 297 -4.08 -13.55 4.39
N ASN A 298 -5.13 -14.30 4.70
CA ASN A 298 -6.36 -14.34 3.91
C ASN A 298 -6.12 -14.57 2.41
N SER A 299 -5.17 -15.46 2.07
CA SER A 299 -4.68 -15.63 0.70
C SER A 299 -4.60 -17.09 0.25
N VAL A 300 -5.00 -17.33 -1.00
CA VAL A 300 -5.15 -18.65 -1.62
C VAL A 300 -3.96 -19.07 -2.48
N ASN A 301 -2.95 -18.21 -2.64
CA ASN A 301 -1.77 -18.45 -3.47
C ASN A 301 -0.67 -19.25 -2.74
N GLY A 302 -1.06 -20.38 -2.15
CA GLY A 302 -0.16 -21.27 -1.41
C GLY A 302 0.77 -22.07 -2.33
N VAL A 303 1.95 -21.54 -2.62
CA VAL A 303 3.01 -22.30 -3.31
C VAL A 303 3.64 -23.26 -2.30
N THR A 304 3.53 -24.57 -2.52
CA THR A 304 4.18 -25.57 -1.67
C THR A 304 5.68 -25.60 -2.01
N PRO A 305 6.60 -25.34 -1.07
CA PRO A 305 8.03 -25.48 -1.32
C PRO A 305 8.37 -26.93 -1.74
N PRO A 306 9.47 -27.16 -2.47
CA PRO A 306 9.98 -28.52 -2.70
C PRO A 306 10.17 -29.26 -1.37
N SER A 307 10.00 -30.58 -1.38
CA SER A 307 10.23 -31.42 -0.20
C SER A 307 11.61 -31.18 0.42
N ASN A 308 11.66 -30.95 1.74
CA ASN A 308 12.92 -30.75 2.50
C ASN A 308 13.77 -32.03 2.62
N THR A 309 13.35 -33.17 2.05
CA THR A 309 14.01 -34.47 2.19
C THR A 309 15.47 -34.49 1.71
N ASN A 310 15.87 -33.57 0.82
CA ASN A 310 17.25 -33.46 0.31
C ASN A 310 17.82 -32.04 0.49
N LEU A 311 17.17 -31.17 1.28
CA LEU A 311 17.64 -29.81 1.51
C LEU A 311 18.80 -29.84 2.52
N VAL A 312 19.97 -29.32 2.13
CA VAL A 312 21.20 -29.35 2.94
C VAL A 312 21.70 -27.97 3.37
N LEU A 313 21.15 -26.91 2.80
CA LEU A 313 21.33 -25.54 3.27
C LEU A 313 20.07 -24.74 2.93
N HIS A 314 19.56 -23.99 3.90
CA HIS A 314 18.57 -22.94 3.66
C HIS A 314 18.89 -21.73 4.54
N LEU A 315 19.35 -20.66 3.90
CA LEU A 315 19.58 -19.37 4.55
C LEU A 315 18.50 -18.40 4.07
N ALA A 316 17.50 -18.19 4.93
CA ALA A 316 16.35 -17.33 4.65
C ALA A 316 16.62 -15.85 4.95
N PHE A 317 17.64 -15.52 5.76
CA PHE A 317 18.00 -14.14 6.12
C PHE A 317 16.93 -13.35 6.87
N GLU A 318 16.01 -14.06 7.54
CA GLU A 318 14.91 -13.54 8.35
C GLU A 318 15.35 -13.10 9.75
N GLY A 319 16.29 -12.15 9.81
CA GLY A 319 16.83 -11.60 11.06
C GLY A 319 18.03 -12.36 11.63
N ASP A 320 18.43 -13.48 11.02
CA ASP A 320 19.68 -14.17 11.35
C ASP A 320 20.35 -14.84 10.12
N TYR A 321 21.43 -15.58 10.37
CA TYR A 321 22.18 -16.34 9.36
C TYR A 321 22.05 -17.86 9.59
N THR A 322 20.96 -18.29 10.21
CA THR A 322 20.77 -19.68 10.66
C THR A 322 20.32 -20.56 9.49
N ASP A 323 21.07 -21.64 9.22
CA ASP A 323 20.60 -22.72 8.35
C ASP A 323 19.36 -23.43 8.93
N SER A 324 18.23 -23.28 8.25
CA SER A 324 16.94 -23.88 8.59
C SER A 324 16.69 -25.25 7.94
N SER A 325 17.64 -25.76 7.13
CA SER A 325 17.52 -27.09 6.49
C SER A 325 17.56 -28.27 7.46
N GLY A 326 18.02 -28.04 8.69
CA GLY A 326 18.29 -29.08 9.69
C GLY A 326 19.71 -29.66 9.60
N SER A 327 20.54 -29.18 8.67
CA SER A 327 21.93 -29.64 8.50
C SER A 327 22.96 -28.85 9.32
N SER A 328 22.51 -27.80 10.01
CA SER A 328 23.34 -26.94 10.87
C SER A 328 24.51 -26.25 10.16
N ASN A 329 24.41 -26.03 8.84
CA ASN A 329 25.40 -25.33 8.03
C ASN A 329 25.24 -23.81 8.16
N HIS A 330 25.14 -23.30 9.39
CA HIS A 330 24.86 -21.89 9.69
C HIS A 330 25.91 -20.96 9.07
N GLY A 331 25.47 -19.75 8.70
CA GLY A 331 26.31 -18.68 8.21
C GLY A 331 26.86 -17.79 9.34
N THR A 332 27.98 -17.13 9.08
CA THR A 332 28.56 -16.06 9.90
C THR A 332 28.96 -14.90 9.00
N ALA A 333 28.35 -13.74 9.20
CA ALA A 333 28.67 -12.53 8.45
C ALA A 333 30.07 -11.98 8.78
N SER A 334 30.71 -11.37 7.78
CA SER A 334 31.99 -10.69 7.87
C SER A 334 31.94 -9.36 7.11
N GLY A 335 32.70 -8.37 7.59
CA GLY A 335 32.84 -7.07 6.93
C GLY A 335 31.51 -6.32 6.84
N GLY A 336 31.17 -5.85 5.64
CA GLY A 336 29.94 -5.10 5.35
C GLY A 336 28.69 -5.96 5.11
N ALA A 337 28.77 -7.29 5.30
CA ALA A 337 27.62 -8.18 5.17
C ALA A 337 26.60 -7.87 6.27
N THR A 338 25.38 -7.48 5.88
CA THR A 338 24.32 -7.08 6.81
C THR A 338 22.98 -7.65 6.38
N LEU A 339 22.08 -7.87 7.33
CA LEU A 339 20.68 -8.18 7.01
C LEU A 339 19.92 -6.89 6.79
N THR A 340 19.10 -6.85 5.74
CA THR A 340 18.17 -5.76 5.48
C THR A 340 16.74 -6.23 5.68
N ALA A 341 15.90 -5.36 6.25
CA ALA A 341 14.46 -5.56 6.36
C ALA A 341 13.69 -4.67 5.36
N ASP A 342 14.38 -4.19 4.33
CA ASP A 342 13.79 -3.41 3.26
C ASP A 342 12.92 -4.33 2.38
N PRO A 343 11.58 -4.15 2.34
CA PRO A 343 10.70 -5.02 1.58
C PRO A 343 10.92 -4.94 0.07
N LEU A 344 11.59 -3.90 -0.45
CA LEU A 344 12.02 -3.84 -1.86
C LEU A 344 13.28 -4.67 -2.14
N ARG A 345 13.93 -5.14 -1.08
CA ARG A 345 15.15 -5.94 -1.09
C ARG A 345 14.97 -7.27 -0.36
N ALA A 346 13.74 -7.74 -0.16
CA ALA A 346 13.43 -9.09 0.28
C ALA A 346 12.69 -9.80 -0.84
N ALA A 347 13.18 -10.96 -1.27
CA ALA A 347 12.52 -11.77 -2.29
C ALA A 347 11.52 -12.70 -1.64
N VAL A 348 11.82 -13.39 -0.54
CA VAL A 348 10.85 -14.18 0.22
C VAL A 348 11.07 -14.04 1.72
N GLY A 349 10.03 -13.58 2.40
CA GLY A 349 10.06 -13.25 3.83
C GLY A 349 10.19 -11.74 4.04
N ALA A 350 10.61 -11.34 5.22
CA ALA A 350 10.77 -9.94 5.62
C ALA A 350 12.24 -9.48 5.58
N GLY A 351 13.19 -10.37 5.31
CA GLY A 351 14.62 -10.08 5.36
C GLY A 351 15.37 -10.52 4.10
N ALA A 352 16.60 -10.02 3.95
CA ALA A 352 17.57 -10.51 2.97
C ALA A 352 19.00 -10.16 3.39
N LEU A 353 19.98 -10.76 2.73
CA LEU A 353 21.39 -10.43 2.86
C LEU A 353 21.77 -9.28 1.92
N TRP A 354 22.30 -8.19 2.47
CA TRP A 354 22.95 -7.12 1.73
C TRP A 354 24.48 -7.22 1.82
N LEU A 355 25.15 -7.10 0.68
CA LEU A 355 26.59 -7.09 0.53
C LEU A 355 27.05 -5.81 -0.17
N ASP A 356 28.05 -5.14 0.39
CA ASP A 356 28.55 -3.83 -0.08
C ASP A 356 29.61 -3.93 -1.21
N GLY A 357 29.90 -5.14 -1.69
CA GLY A 357 30.87 -5.38 -2.75
C GLY A 357 32.33 -5.45 -2.29
N GLN A 358 32.66 -5.17 -1.03
CA GLN A 358 34.05 -5.24 -0.56
C GLN A 358 34.50 -6.70 -0.36
N ASP A 359 35.78 -7.01 -0.59
CA ASP A 359 36.31 -8.40 -0.46
C ASP A 359 36.19 -8.98 0.97
N ALA A 360 35.99 -8.12 1.96
CA ALA A 360 35.76 -8.49 3.35
C ALA A 360 34.27 -8.76 3.67
N SER A 361 33.36 -8.43 2.74
CA SER A 361 31.91 -8.50 2.84
C SER A 361 31.41 -9.83 2.30
N TYR A 362 31.12 -10.77 3.20
CA TYR A 362 30.67 -12.12 2.84
C TYR A 362 30.03 -12.81 4.04
N VAL A 363 29.36 -13.93 3.79
CA VAL A 363 28.89 -14.87 4.82
C VAL A 363 29.68 -16.16 4.69
N ALA A 364 30.38 -16.56 5.74
CA ALA A 364 31.07 -17.84 5.83
C ALA A 364 30.15 -18.93 6.39
N LEU A 365 30.10 -20.08 5.75
CA LEU A 365 29.39 -21.26 6.25
C LEU A 365 30.25 -21.99 7.28
N SER A 366 29.59 -22.52 8.31
CA SER A 366 30.24 -23.31 9.37
C SER A 366 30.79 -24.66 8.90
N SER A 367 30.31 -25.16 7.76
CA SER A 367 30.82 -26.38 7.10
C SER A 367 30.90 -26.18 5.59
N ASN A 368 31.85 -26.87 4.96
CA ASN A 368 31.99 -26.87 3.50
C ASN A 368 30.98 -27.84 2.88
N LEU A 369 30.23 -27.37 1.89
CA LEU A 369 29.39 -28.22 1.04
C LEU A 369 30.20 -28.61 -0.20
N ALA A 370 30.42 -29.89 -0.43
CA ALA A 370 31.25 -30.38 -1.52
C ALA A 370 30.53 -31.45 -2.34
N PHE A 371 30.47 -31.24 -3.65
CA PHE A 371 29.86 -32.14 -4.62
C PHE A 371 30.92 -32.56 -5.64
N GLY A 372 31.16 -33.87 -5.77
CA GLY A 372 32.00 -34.43 -6.83
C GLY A 372 31.31 -34.36 -8.20
N SER A 373 32.07 -34.62 -9.25
CA SER A 373 31.58 -34.53 -10.64
C SER A 373 30.46 -35.52 -11.00
N ALA A 374 30.33 -36.60 -10.22
CA ALA A 374 29.26 -37.60 -10.36
C ALA A 374 28.04 -37.31 -9.44
N ASN A 375 28.10 -36.30 -8.58
CA ASN A 375 27.00 -35.94 -7.70
C ASN A 375 25.98 -35.07 -8.44
N SER A 376 24.70 -35.34 -8.21
CA SER A 376 23.61 -34.45 -8.62
C SER A 376 23.29 -33.48 -7.49
N TRP A 377 23.06 -32.21 -7.81
CA TRP A 377 22.76 -31.17 -6.83
C TRP A 377 21.93 -30.05 -7.46
N THR A 378 21.26 -29.27 -6.61
CA THR A 378 20.57 -28.05 -7.02
C THR A 378 20.94 -26.90 -6.11
N ILE A 379 21.28 -25.75 -6.68
CA ILE A 379 21.48 -24.50 -5.95
C ILE A 379 20.48 -23.48 -6.49
N ALA A 380 19.66 -22.93 -5.61
CA ALA A 380 18.65 -21.92 -5.93
C ALA A 380 18.80 -20.70 -5.02
N PHE A 381 18.67 -19.49 -5.58
CA PHE A 381 18.81 -18.24 -4.83
C PHE A 381 18.15 -17.08 -5.56
N TRP A 382 17.76 -16.08 -4.80
CA TRP A 382 17.42 -14.76 -5.33
C TRP A 382 18.63 -13.85 -5.29
N ALA A 383 18.81 -13.06 -6.36
CA ALA A 383 19.88 -12.07 -6.41
C ALA A 383 19.41 -10.80 -7.12
N GLN A 384 19.76 -9.65 -6.55
CA GLN A 384 19.66 -8.34 -7.19
C GLN A 384 21.02 -7.66 -7.09
N ARG A 385 21.63 -7.36 -8.24
CA ARG A 385 22.90 -6.63 -8.28
C ARG A 385 22.65 -5.14 -8.04
N ALA A 386 23.53 -4.49 -7.27
CA ALA A 386 23.49 -3.03 -7.11
C ALA A 386 24.01 -2.30 -8.35
N GLU A 387 24.86 -2.95 -9.14
CA GLU A 387 25.42 -2.43 -10.38
C GLU A 387 25.76 -3.54 -11.38
N THR A 388 25.94 -3.20 -12.65
CA THR A 388 26.35 -4.13 -13.72
C THR A 388 27.82 -3.91 -14.10
N SER A 389 28.72 -4.16 -13.15
CA SER A 389 30.16 -4.21 -13.42
C SER A 389 30.67 -5.65 -13.40
N ALA A 390 31.65 -5.94 -14.26
CA ALA A 390 32.33 -7.24 -14.26
C ALA A 390 33.19 -7.48 -13.02
N GLN A 391 33.15 -6.58 -12.03
CA GLN A 391 33.93 -6.65 -10.80
C GLN A 391 33.06 -6.84 -9.55
N ARG A 392 31.71 -6.90 -9.61
CA ARG A 392 30.89 -6.94 -8.38
C ARG A 392 29.81 -8.02 -8.36
N GLY A 393 30.13 -9.21 -8.85
CA GLY A 393 29.12 -10.22 -9.21
C GLY A 393 29.23 -11.58 -8.51
N MET A 394 30.20 -11.77 -7.61
CA MET A 394 30.55 -13.11 -7.11
C MET A 394 29.55 -13.63 -6.07
N ILE A 395 28.60 -14.47 -6.50
CA ILE A 395 27.48 -14.90 -5.66
C ILE A 395 27.94 -15.81 -4.54
N MET A 396 28.70 -16.86 -4.85
CA MET A 396 29.08 -17.89 -3.88
C MET A 396 30.16 -18.84 -4.43
N GLY A 397 30.85 -19.55 -3.54
CA GLY A 397 31.85 -20.54 -3.91
C GLY A 397 32.83 -20.87 -2.78
N GLU A 398 34.05 -21.26 -3.16
CA GLU A 398 35.18 -21.39 -2.23
C GLU A 398 36.11 -20.17 -2.38
N ARG A 399 36.11 -19.32 -1.36
CA ARG A 399 36.97 -18.14 -1.19
C ARG A 399 38.46 -18.32 -1.48
N ASN A 400 39.06 -19.47 -1.12
CA ASN A 400 40.53 -19.61 -1.13
C ASN A 400 41.11 -20.23 -2.40
N THR A 401 40.30 -20.44 -3.43
CA THR A 401 40.70 -21.06 -4.70
C THR A 401 40.25 -20.21 -5.88
N THR A 402 40.96 -20.31 -7.00
CA THR A 402 40.56 -19.68 -8.28
C THR A 402 39.50 -20.47 -9.05
N ASP A 403 39.08 -21.59 -8.47
CA ASP A 403 38.06 -22.52 -8.97
C ASP A 403 36.84 -22.48 -8.02
N ASP A 404 35.81 -23.29 -8.27
CA ASP A 404 34.61 -23.39 -7.42
C ASP A 404 33.89 -22.05 -7.20
N PHE A 405 33.27 -21.50 -8.25
CA PHE A 405 32.42 -20.31 -8.07
C PHE A 405 31.21 -20.21 -9.00
N ILE A 406 30.20 -19.47 -8.53
CA ILE A 406 29.07 -18.96 -9.31
C ILE A 406 29.19 -17.43 -9.37
N TRP A 407 29.24 -16.88 -10.59
CA TRP A 407 29.53 -15.47 -10.82
C TRP A 407 28.55 -14.86 -11.84
N LEU A 408 27.76 -13.86 -11.41
CA LEU A 408 27.03 -13.00 -12.34
C LEU A 408 28.01 -12.01 -12.98
N ASN A 409 28.35 -12.21 -14.25
CA ASN A 409 29.49 -11.56 -14.87
C ASN A 409 29.11 -10.86 -16.18
N ASP A 410 29.44 -9.57 -16.28
CA ASP A 410 29.12 -8.75 -17.44
C ASP A 410 30.15 -8.80 -18.59
N ASN A 411 31.34 -9.37 -18.37
CA ASN A 411 32.37 -9.61 -19.39
C ASN A 411 32.12 -10.88 -20.22
N PHE A 412 31.27 -11.81 -19.76
CA PHE A 412 30.94 -13.06 -20.45
C PHE A 412 29.46 -13.10 -20.82
N SER A 413 28.82 -14.27 -20.81
CA SER A 413 27.42 -14.43 -21.24
C SER A 413 26.38 -14.01 -20.19
N GLY A 414 26.79 -13.64 -18.96
CA GLY A 414 25.92 -13.12 -17.90
C GLY A 414 26.00 -13.92 -16.61
N LEU A 415 26.12 -15.25 -16.68
CA LEU A 415 26.35 -16.11 -15.51
C LEU A 415 27.44 -17.14 -15.85
N ARG A 416 28.48 -17.18 -15.03
CA ARG A 416 29.57 -18.16 -15.12
C ARG A 416 29.51 -19.11 -13.94
N PHE A 417 29.56 -20.39 -14.23
CA PHE A 417 29.90 -21.45 -13.28
C PHE A 417 31.32 -21.94 -13.54
N ARG A 418 32.12 -22.10 -12.50
CA ARG A 418 33.44 -22.74 -12.56
C ARG A 418 33.52 -23.87 -11.56
N SER A 419 33.83 -25.07 -12.06
CA SER A 419 33.91 -26.29 -11.26
C SER A 419 35.23 -26.40 -10.49
N SER A 420 35.31 -27.39 -9.60
CA SER A 420 36.53 -27.74 -8.85
C SER A 420 37.67 -28.28 -9.73
N THR A 421 37.40 -28.57 -11.01
CA THR A 421 38.40 -28.99 -12.00
C THR A 421 38.84 -27.85 -12.92
N ALA A 422 38.51 -26.60 -12.60
CA ALA A 422 38.74 -25.41 -13.41
C ALA A 422 37.94 -25.34 -14.73
N ALA A 423 37.02 -26.29 -14.97
CA ALA A 423 36.13 -26.24 -16.14
C ALA A 423 35.10 -25.12 -15.96
N THR A 424 34.90 -24.33 -17.02
CA THR A 424 34.01 -23.17 -17.05
C THR A 424 32.77 -23.44 -17.90
N LEU A 425 31.59 -23.13 -17.37
CA LEU A 425 30.32 -23.17 -18.09
C LEU A 425 29.69 -21.76 -18.06
N ASP A 426 29.60 -21.12 -19.23
CA ASP A 426 29.08 -19.76 -19.39
C ASP A 426 27.64 -19.77 -19.93
N PHE A 427 26.69 -19.41 -19.08
CA PHE A 427 25.28 -19.29 -19.42
C PHE A 427 24.93 -17.89 -19.90
N THR A 428 24.00 -17.82 -20.86
CA THR A 428 23.46 -16.55 -21.33
C THR A 428 22.28 -16.12 -20.45
N VAL A 429 22.42 -14.99 -19.75
CA VAL A 429 21.35 -14.35 -18.97
C VAL A 429 21.35 -12.84 -19.17
N THR A 430 20.20 -12.20 -18.89
CA THR A 430 20.08 -10.75 -18.92
C THR A 430 21.04 -10.12 -17.90
N ARG A 431 21.68 -9.02 -18.29
CA ARG A 431 22.61 -8.27 -17.47
C ARG A 431 21.94 -6.99 -17.00
N ASP A 432 21.29 -7.07 -15.86
CA ASP A 432 20.59 -5.94 -15.26
C ASP A 432 20.82 -5.93 -13.74
N THR A 433 20.12 -5.00 -13.09
CA THR A 433 20.01 -4.83 -11.64
C THR A 433 18.62 -5.22 -11.15
N ALA A 434 17.86 -5.99 -11.94
CA ALA A 434 16.57 -6.48 -11.51
C ALA A 434 16.78 -7.66 -10.55
N LEU A 435 15.79 -7.87 -9.69
CA LEU A 435 15.76 -9.02 -8.80
C LEU A 435 15.35 -10.25 -9.62
N HIS A 436 16.18 -11.29 -9.59
CA HIS A 436 15.96 -12.52 -10.34
C HIS A 436 16.13 -13.74 -9.43
N HIS A 437 15.35 -14.79 -9.72
CA HIS A 437 15.54 -16.11 -9.11
C HIS A 437 16.39 -16.97 -10.04
N TYR A 438 17.52 -17.47 -9.56
CA TYR A 438 18.41 -18.37 -10.31
C TYR A 438 18.36 -19.76 -9.69
N ALA A 439 18.31 -20.79 -10.54
CA ALA A 439 18.50 -22.18 -10.10
C ALA A 439 19.40 -22.96 -11.06
N LEU A 440 20.50 -23.49 -10.53
CA LEU A 440 21.43 -24.37 -11.23
C LEU A 440 21.18 -25.82 -10.81
N VAL A 441 20.98 -26.72 -11.78
CA VAL A 441 20.66 -28.14 -11.56
C VAL A 441 21.70 -29.02 -12.23
N ALA A 442 22.55 -29.68 -11.44
CA ALA A 442 23.52 -30.66 -11.89
C ALA A 442 22.88 -32.06 -11.92
N SER A 443 23.05 -32.76 -13.03
CA SER A 443 22.46 -34.10 -13.23
C SER A 443 23.26 -35.25 -12.58
N GLY A 444 24.50 -35.00 -12.15
CA GLY A 444 25.47 -36.04 -11.78
C GLY A 444 26.08 -36.79 -12.97
N ALA A 445 25.72 -36.41 -14.21
CA ALA A 445 26.20 -37.02 -15.45
C ALA A 445 26.92 -36.02 -16.37
N GLY A 446 27.50 -34.96 -15.80
CA GLY A 446 28.28 -33.95 -16.55
C GLY A 446 27.42 -32.94 -17.33
N THR A 447 26.21 -32.65 -16.87
CA THR A 447 25.38 -31.55 -17.43
C THR A 447 24.87 -30.64 -16.33
N LEU A 448 24.88 -29.34 -16.59
CA LEU A 448 24.36 -28.29 -15.72
C LEU A 448 23.25 -27.53 -16.43
N LYS A 449 22.06 -27.49 -15.84
CA LYS A 449 20.92 -26.70 -16.34
C LYS A 449 20.80 -25.41 -15.55
N LEU A 450 20.45 -24.33 -16.24
CA LEU A 450 20.09 -23.06 -15.62
C LEU A 450 18.60 -22.77 -15.84
N TYR A 451 17.94 -22.37 -14.76
CA TYR A 451 16.62 -21.77 -14.74
C TYR A 451 16.75 -20.34 -14.21
N VAL A 452 16.00 -19.40 -14.79
CA VAL A 452 15.89 -18.02 -14.31
C VAL A 452 14.42 -17.66 -14.26
N ASP A 453 13.97 -17.13 -13.12
CA ASP A 453 12.58 -16.75 -12.84
C ASP A 453 11.61 -17.93 -13.06
N GLY A 454 12.00 -19.10 -12.55
CA GLY A 454 11.23 -20.35 -12.66
C GLY A 454 11.25 -20.98 -14.07
N ALA A 455 11.74 -20.26 -15.09
CA ALA A 455 11.76 -20.72 -16.47
C ALA A 455 13.10 -21.34 -16.85
N PHE A 456 13.06 -22.47 -17.57
CA PHE A 456 14.25 -23.08 -18.15
C PHE A 456 14.95 -22.12 -19.12
N ARG A 457 16.27 -21.97 -19.00
CA ARG A 457 17.08 -21.15 -19.89
C ARG A 457 17.96 -21.98 -20.81
N GLN A 458 18.82 -22.82 -20.24
CA GLN A 458 19.86 -23.48 -21.02
C GLN A 458 20.38 -24.73 -20.29
N THR A 459 20.93 -25.67 -21.07
CA THR A 459 21.73 -26.78 -20.57
C THR A 459 23.12 -26.71 -21.18
N LEU A 460 24.17 -26.88 -20.37
CA LEU A 460 25.55 -27.00 -20.81
C LEU A 460 26.15 -28.33 -20.31
N SER A 461 27.14 -28.85 -21.04
CA SER A 461 27.85 -30.06 -20.67
C SER A 461 29.27 -29.74 -20.22
N GLY A 462 29.71 -30.40 -19.16
CA GLY A 462 31.03 -30.25 -18.58
C GLY A 462 31.08 -30.76 -17.15
N ASP A 463 32.22 -30.57 -16.50
CA ASP A 463 32.37 -30.94 -15.10
C ASP A 463 31.50 -30.06 -14.20
N THR A 464 30.76 -30.69 -13.29
CA THR A 464 29.85 -30.02 -12.34
C THR A 464 30.28 -30.22 -10.89
N SER A 465 31.54 -30.57 -10.63
CA SER A 465 32.02 -30.61 -9.25
C SER A 465 32.03 -29.20 -8.67
N PHE A 466 31.61 -29.05 -7.42
CA PHE A 466 31.49 -27.73 -6.81
C PHE A 466 31.69 -27.78 -5.31
N THR A 467 32.48 -26.84 -4.78
CA THR A 467 32.64 -26.61 -3.35
C THR A 467 32.11 -25.23 -2.97
N LEU A 468 31.36 -25.16 -1.89
CA LEU A 468 30.77 -23.93 -1.35
C LEU A 468 31.08 -23.79 0.13
N ASN A 469 31.72 -22.68 0.51
CA ASN A 469 31.90 -22.29 1.92
C ASN A 469 31.61 -20.80 2.18
N THR A 470 31.43 -19.98 1.15
CA THR A 470 31.12 -18.56 1.30
C THR A 470 30.04 -18.08 0.34
N LEU A 471 29.19 -17.16 0.82
CA LEU A 471 28.28 -16.34 0.01
C LEU A 471 28.83 -14.92 -0.08
N GLY A 472 28.68 -14.29 -1.24
CA GLY A 472 29.12 -12.92 -1.54
C GLY A 472 30.57 -12.78 -1.95
N GLN A 473 31.36 -13.85 -1.81
CA GLN A 473 32.76 -13.88 -2.21
C GLN A 473 33.15 -15.32 -2.58
N ALA A 474 33.86 -15.45 -3.68
CA ALA A 474 34.73 -16.57 -4.03
C ALA A 474 35.95 -15.97 -4.75
N TYR A 475 37.06 -16.70 -4.86
CA TYR A 475 38.32 -16.27 -5.52
C TYR A 475 39.27 -15.40 -4.65
N PRO A 476 40.53 -15.81 -4.41
CA PRO A 476 41.41 -15.19 -3.40
C PRO A 476 42.11 -13.88 -3.83
N THR A 477 41.54 -13.10 -4.75
CA THR A 477 42.17 -11.87 -5.24
C THR A 477 41.70 -10.63 -4.48
N SER A 478 42.62 -9.75 -4.12
CA SER A 478 42.32 -8.44 -3.52
C SER A 478 42.55 -7.26 -4.47
N SER A 479 42.87 -7.53 -5.75
CA SER A 479 43.21 -6.49 -6.75
C SER A 479 42.11 -6.26 -7.78
N LEU A 480 41.20 -7.22 -7.95
CA LEU A 480 40.13 -7.18 -8.96
C LEU A 480 38.72 -7.10 -8.33
N HIS A 481 38.66 -7.12 -6.98
CA HIS A 481 37.51 -6.83 -6.12
C HIS A 481 36.18 -7.52 -6.46
N TYR A 482 36.21 -8.80 -6.87
CA TYR A 482 35.08 -9.52 -7.45
C TYR A 482 33.84 -9.73 -6.55
N ALA A 483 33.95 -9.43 -5.25
CA ALA A 483 32.90 -9.66 -4.27
C ALA A 483 31.55 -9.04 -4.70
N PHE A 484 30.47 -9.74 -4.40
CA PHE A 484 29.13 -9.35 -4.83
C PHE A 484 28.69 -8.06 -4.14
N GLN A 485 28.15 -7.14 -4.95
CA GLN A 485 27.49 -5.95 -4.45
C GLN A 485 26.00 -6.03 -4.77
N GLY A 486 25.17 -6.08 -3.74
CA GLY A 486 23.73 -6.16 -3.89
C GLY A 486 23.07 -7.05 -2.85
N MET A 487 21.89 -7.51 -3.19
CA MET A 487 21.03 -8.34 -2.35
C MET A 487 21.08 -9.80 -2.78
N LEU A 488 21.22 -10.70 -1.80
CA LEU A 488 20.97 -12.13 -1.92
C LEU A 488 19.86 -12.51 -0.97
N ASP A 489 18.96 -13.37 -1.44
CA ASP A 489 17.89 -13.86 -0.60
C ASP A 489 17.56 -15.33 -0.86
N ASP A 490 17.07 -15.97 0.19
CA ASP A 490 16.53 -17.31 0.20
C ASP A 490 17.41 -18.35 -0.52
N VAL A 491 18.65 -18.45 -0.04
CA VAL A 491 19.69 -19.31 -0.61
C VAL A 491 19.45 -20.75 -0.18
N ARG A 492 19.24 -21.64 -1.14
CA ARG A 492 18.97 -23.06 -0.93
C ARG A 492 19.93 -23.96 -1.69
N VAL A 493 20.38 -25.03 -1.03
CA VAL A 493 21.20 -26.09 -1.63
C VAL A 493 20.54 -27.44 -1.35
N TYR A 494 20.40 -28.25 -2.39
CA TYR A 494 19.82 -29.58 -2.34
C TYR A 494 20.84 -30.64 -2.78
N ASP A 495 20.92 -31.73 -2.03
CA ASP A 495 21.64 -32.95 -2.40
C ASP A 495 20.79 -33.79 -3.37
N GLY A 496 20.61 -33.26 -4.56
CA GLY A 496 19.85 -33.87 -5.63
C GLY A 496 19.35 -32.87 -6.68
N PRO A 497 18.90 -33.35 -7.85
CA PRO A 497 18.33 -32.49 -8.87
C PRO A 497 16.87 -32.18 -8.55
N LEU A 498 16.48 -30.91 -8.59
CA LEU A 498 15.08 -30.51 -8.54
C LEU A 498 14.43 -30.58 -9.93
N ALA A 499 13.16 -30.97 -9.94
CA ALA A 499 12.33 -30.91 -11.13
C ALA A 499 11.91 -29.46 -11.44
N SER A 500 11.51 -29.19 -12.69
CA SER A 500 11.19 -27.82 -13.15
C SER A 500 9.99 -27.20 -12.44
N ASP A 501 9.03 -28.00 -12.02
CA ASP A 501 7.88 -27.59 -11.21
C ASP A 501 8.31 -27.17 -9.79
N ALA A 502 9.23 -27.92 -9.16
CA ALA A 502 9.82 -27.54 -7.88
C ALA A 502 10.62 -26.22 -7.98
N ILE A 503 11.33 -25.99 -9.08
CA ILE A 503 12.06 -24.73 -9.32
C ILE A 503 11.11 -23.56 -9.56
N LEU A 504 10.02 -23.80 -10.30
CA LEU A 504 8.96 -22.82 -10.48
C LEU A 504 8.30 -22.46 -9.15
N ALA A 505 8.08 -23.44 -8.26
CA ALA A 505 7.57 -23.19 -6.92
C ALA A 505 8.51 -22.30 -6.10
N LEU A 506 9.83 -22.56 -6.11
CA LEU A 506 10.80 -21.68 -5.42
C LEU A 506 10.78 -20.23 -5.95
N TYR A 507 10.63 -20.05 -7.26
CA TYR A 507 10.43 -18.73 -7.85
C TYR A 507 9.09 -18.10 -7.40
N GLN A 508 8.01 -18.87 -7.41
CA GLN A 508 6.71 -18.34 -7.05
C GLN A 508 6.63 -17.94 -5.56
N MET A 509 7.39 -18.61 -4.68
CA MET A 509 7.54 -18.21 -3.28
C MET A 509 8.06 -16.78 -3.13
N GLY A 510 9.03 -16.37 -3.95
CA GLY A 510 9.54 -14.99 -3.89
C GLY A 510 8.71 -13.98 -4.68
N THR A 511 8.00 -14.39 -5.74
CA THR A 511 7.02 -13.49 -6.36
C THR A 511 5.80 -13.25 -5.48
N ASN A 512 5.53 -14.13 -4.51
CA ASN A 512 4.46 -13.95 -3.52
C ASN A 512 4.80 -12.91 -2.44
N VAL A 513 6.08 -12.54 -2.28
CA VAL A 513 6.51 -11.48 -1.36
C VAL A 513 6.73 -10.17 -2.12
N VAL A 514 7.06 -10.22 -3.40
CA VAL A 514 6.87 -9.09 -4.33
C VAL A 514 5.38 -8.74 -4.55
N THR A 515 4.45 -9.63 -4.19
CA THR A 515 3.01 -9.30 -4.07
C THR A 515 2.53 -9.04 -2.64
N ASN A 516 3.29 -9.39 -1.59
CA ASN A 516 2.97 -9.03 -0.19
C ASN A 516 3.59 -7.70 0.28
N ALA A 517 4.24 -6.94 -0.62
CA ALA A 517 4.38 -5.48 -0.50
C ALA A 517 3.38 -4.74 -1.41
N VAL A 518 2.27 -5.38 -1.76
CA VAL A 518 1.18 -4.78 -2.52
C VAL A 518 -0.13 -5.19 -1.85
N THR A 519 -0.50 -4.48 -0.76
CA THR A 519 -1.83 -3.86 -0.82
C THR A 519 -1.85 -3.13 -2.16
N GLY A 520 -2.44 -3.76 -3.20
CA GLY A 520 -2.60 -3.23 -4.57
C GLY A 520 -2.58 -1.75 -4.52
N VAL A 521 -1.57 -1.03 -5.01
CA VAL A 521 -1.70 0.44 -5.08
C VAL A 521 -2.99 0.67 -5.87
N THR A 522 -4.06 1.02 -5.19
CA THR A 522 -5.39 1.20 -5.79
C THR A 522 -5.54 2.65 -6.18
N ARG A 523 -4.72 3.55 -5.61
CA ARG A 523 -4.68 4.94 -6.00
C ARG A 523 -3.26 5.51 -5.97
N LEU A 524 -2.88 6.14 -7.08
CA LEU A 524 -1.68 6.94 -7.19
C LEU A 524 -2.05 8.42 -7.11
N HIS A 525 -1.38 9.10 -6.20
CA HIS A 525 -1.47 10.53 -5.95
C HIS A 525 -0.28 11.24 -6.62
N VAL A 526 -0.51 11.74 -7.83
CA VAL A 526 0.55 12.32 -8.68
C VAL A 526 0.66 13.82 -8.44
N VAL A 527 1.86 14.27 -8.07
CA VAL A 527 2.20 15.70 -7.98
C VAL A 527 3.11 16.06 -9.14
N LEU A 528 2.74 17.09 -9.89
CA LEU A 528 3.58 17.63 -10.96
C LEU A 528 4.49 18.72 -10.39
N GLN A 529 5.79 18.69 -10.71
CA GLN A 529 6.74 19.70 -10.26
C GLN A 529 7.42 20.37 -11.46
N GLY A 530 7.24 21.70 -11.55
CA GLY A 530 7.76 22.53 -12.63
C GLY A 530 8.49 23.78 -12.13
N GLY A 531 9.33 24.36 -12.99
CA GLY A 531 9.98 25.64 -12.75
C GLY A 531 11.43 25.69 -13.19
N GLN A 532 12.25 26.46 -12.47
CA GLN A 532 13.66 26.67 -12.80
C GLN A 532 14.62 26.09 -11.75
N SER A 533 15.81 26.68 -11.56
CA SER A 533 16.89 26.14 -10.71
C SER A 533 16.48 25.84 -9.27
N ASN A 534 15.57 26.61 -8.67
CA ASN A 534 15.07 26.32 -7.33
C ASN A 534 14.01 25.20 -7.29
N ALA A 535 13.30 24.92 -8.40
CA ALA A 535 12.43 23.74 -8.56
C ALA A 535 13.22 22.48 -8.97
N ASP A 536 14.29 22.64 -9.75
CA ASP A 536 15.25 21.58 -10.07
C ASP A 536 16.05 21.18 -8.83
N GLY A 537 16.49 22.16 -8.05
CA GLY A 537 17.10 21.93 -6.76
C GLY A 537 18.58 22.24 -6.71
N ARG A 538 18.96 23.05 -5.71
CA ARG A 538 20.34 23.44 -5.42
C ARG A 538 20.74 23.13 -3.98
N GLY A 539 19.96 22.31 -3.28
CA GLY A 539 20.29 21.85 -1.93
C GLY A 539 21.42 20.83 -1.97
N ASP A 540 22.37 20.95 -1.04
CA ASP A 540 23.42 19.92 -0.86
C ASP A 540 22.81 18.69 -0.17
N PRO A 541 22.83 17.49 -0.79
CA PRO A 541 22.29 16.27 -0.17
C PRO A 541 22.80 15.98 1.24
N ALA A 542 24.02 16.40 1.58
CA ALA A 542 24.56 16.25 2.94
C ALA A 542 23.77 17.04 4.01
N GLY A 543 23.01 18.06 3.59
CA GLY A 543 22.13 18.85 4.46
C GLY A 543 20.76 18.21 4.73
N LEU A 544 20.44 17.06 4.12
CA LEU A 544 19.23 16.29 4.42
C LEU A 544 19.42 15.44 5.68
N PRO A 545 18.36 15.18 6.47
CA PRO A 545 18.36 14.09 7.45
C PRO A 545 18.71 12.75 6.79
N ALA A 546 19.40 11.86 7.51
CA ALA A 546 19.86 10.57 6.97
C ALA A 546 18.73 9.75 6.32
N ALA A 547 17.53 9.77 6.90
CA ALA A 547 16.36 9.08 6.36
C ALA A 547 15.90 9.61 4.99
N LEU A 548 16.15 10.89 4.69
CA LEU A 548 15.78 11.53 3.43
C LEU A 548 16.93 11.54 2.40
N GLN A 549 18.14 11.17 2.82
CA GLN A 549 19.26 10.94 1.90
C GLN A 549 19.11 9.61 1.14
N ALA A 550 18.52 8.60 1.79
CA ALA A 550 18.22 7.31 1.19
C ALA A 550 16.99 7.38 0.24
N PRO A 551 16.85 6.43 -0.69
CA PRO A 551 15.62 6.29 -1.49
C PRO A 551 14.39 6.08 -0.60
N GLN A 552 13.30 6.80 -0.91
CA GLN A 552 12.03 6.72 -0.20
C GLN A 552 11.10 5.72 -0.88
N ALA A 553 11.19 4.46 -0.46
CA ALA A 553 10.61 3.28 -1.11
C ALA A 553 9.10 3.35 -1.42
N ASP A 554 8.35 4.12 -0.65
CA ASP A 554 6.91 4.32 -0.74
C ASP A 554 6.50 5.46 -1.70
N ILE A 555 7.46 6.11 -2.37
CA ILE A 555 7.20 7.25 -3.25
C ILE A 555 7.84 7.02 -4.62
N ASP A 556 7.01 6.99 -5.64
CA ASP A 556 7.46 6.89 -7.03
C ASP A 556 7.91 8.26 -7.54
N PHE A 557 8.90 8.26 -8.42
CA PHE A 557 9.51 9.47 -8.91
C PHE A 557 9.89 9.33 -10.38
N TYR A 558 9.21 10.09 -11.22
CA TYR A 558 9.56 10.24 -12.62
C TYR A 558 10.19 11.61 -12.81
N TYR A 559 11.36 11.66 -13.43
CA TYR A 559 12.03 12.93 -13.67
C TYR A 559 12.75 12.94 -15.00
N ARG A 560 12.88 14.14 -15.57
CA ARG A 560 13.59 14.38 -16.83
C ARG A 560 14.62 15.49 -16.67
N GLU A 561 15.84 15.14 -16.30
CA GLU A 561 17.00 16.05 -16.31
C GLU A 561 18.27 15.25 -16.61
N THR A 562 18.72 14.43 -15.64
CA THR A 562 19.89 13.54 -15.79
C THR A 562 19.55 12.17 -16.39
N SER A 563 18.27 11.80 -16.38
CA SER A 563 17.68 10.61 -16.97
C SER A 563 16.23 10.93 -17.34
N ASP A 564 15.58 10.09 -18.15
CA ASP A 564 14.14 10.15 -18.46
C ASP A 564 13.54 8.79 -18.08
N SER A 565 13.32 8.57 -16.78
CA SER A 565 12.93 7.24 -16.27
C SER A 565 12.18 7.32 -14.93
N LEU A 566 11.37 6.29 -14.68
CA LEU A 566 10.70 6.06 -13.41
C LEU A 566 11.67 5.40 -12.42
N THR A 567 11.73 5.93 -11.20
CA THR A 567 12.56 5.44 -10.10
C THR A 567 11.84 5.68 -8.77
N THR A 568 12.41 5.23 -7.66
CA THR A 568 12.06 5.68 -6.31
C THR A 568 12.58 7.10 -6.06
N LEU A 569 11.83 7.92 -5.30
CA LEU A 569 12.25 9.27 -4.90
C LEU A 569 13.55 9.25 -4.10
N ARG A 570 14.54 10.04 -4.52
CA ARG A 570 15.87 10.11 -3.89
C ARG A 570 16.58 11.41 -4.26
N SER A 571 17.52 11.83 -3.42
CA SER A 571 18.39 12.98 -3.71
C SER A 571 19.36 12.71 -4.89
N GLY A 572 19.98 13.76 -5.44
CA GLY A 572 20.98 13.62 -6.50
C GLY A 572 20.41 13.57 -7.92
N THR A 573 19.13 13.89 -8.10
CA THR A 573 18.40 13.79 -9.37
C THR A 573 18.20 15.13 -10.07
N SER A 574 18.76 16.22 -9.54
CA SER A 574 18.81 17.51 -10.22
C SER A 574 19.93 17.57 -11.27
N ALA A 575 19.92 18.59 -12.13
CA ALA A 575 20.96 18.79 -13.15
C ALA A 575 22.39 18.92 -12.57
N THR A 576 22.53 19.18 -11.27
CA THR A 576 23.82 19.36 -10.57
C THR A 576 24.07 18.29 -9.50
N ALA A 577 23.38 17.15 -9.56
CA ALA A 577 23.44 16.07 -8.56
C ALA A 577 23.13 16.57 -7.12
N GLN A 578 22.27 17.57 -7.03
CA GLN A 578 21.74 18.15 -5.80
C GLN A 578 20.31 17.65 -5.56
N PHE A 579 19.61 18.22 -4.59
CA PHE A 579 18.19 17.97 -4.39
C PHE A 579 17.36 19.26 -4.43
N GLY A 580 16.11 19.11 -4.85
CA GLY A 580 15.11 20.18 -4.84
C GLY A 580 13.97 19.90 -3.87
N PRO A 581 12.87 20.67 -3.97
CA PRO A 581 11.77 20.55 -3.05
C PRO A 581 11.03 19.20 -3.16
N GLU A 582 11.27 18.40 -4.21
CA GLU A 582 10.63 17.10 -4.41
C GLU A 582 10.83 16.14 -3.23
N ILE A 583 11.99 16.21 -2.55
CA ILE A 583 12.36 15.24 -1.51
C ILE A 583 11.42 15.35 -0.31
N THR A 584 11.22 16.56 0.20
CA THR A 584 10.32 16.80 1.33
C THR A 584 8.88 17.04 0.91
N CYS A 585 8.62 17.46 -0.33
CA CYS A 585 7.27 17.50 -0.90
C CYS A 585 6.67 16.10 -0.99
N GLY A 586 7.40 15.15 -1.58
CA GLY A 586 6.97 13.76 -1.66
C GLY A 586 6.76 13.14 -0.28
N ARG A 587 7.76 13.25 0.61
CA ARG A 587 7.68 12.73 1.99
C ARG A 587 6.49 13.32 2.75
N GLY A 588 6.43 14.65 2.82
CA GLY A 588 5.40 15.34 3.57
C GLY A 588 4.01 15.03 3.03
N TYR A 589 3.84 14.92 1.71
CA TYR A 589 2.55 14.59 1.13
C TYR A 589 2.15 13.13 1.38
N ALA A 590 3.09 12.20 1.31
CA ALA A 590 2.86 10.79 1.68
C ALA A 590 2.47 10.65 3.16
N ASP A 591 3.14 11.38 4.06
CA ASP A 591 2.79 11.39 5.49
C ASP A 591 1.41 11.98 5.76
N LEU A 592 1.01 13.02 5.00
CA LEU A 592 -0.32 13.64 5.12
C LEU A 592 -1.46 12.72 4.69
N LEU A 593 -1.25 11.91 3.64
CA LEU A 593 -2.22 10.91 3.18
C LEU A 593 -2.29 9.71 4.15
N GLY A 594 -1.22 9.48 4.92
CA GLY A 594 -1.09 8.38 5.85
C GLY A 594 -0.97 7.01 5.15
N ALA A 595 -0.74 5.95 5.93
CA ALA A 595 -0.82 4.57 5.44
C ALA A 595 -2.28 4.09 5.23
N GLN A 596 -3.18 5.01 4.85
CA GLN A 596 -4.55 4.70 4.50
C GLN A 596 -4.53 3.88 3.21
N GLY A 597 -5.05 2.64 3.30
CA GLY A 597 -5.20 1.63 2.27
C GLY A 597 -4.70 2.00 0.87
N SER A 598 -3.70 1.28 0.38
CA SER A 598 -3.39 1.19 -1.05
C SER A 598 -3.13 2.52 -1.80
N ASN A 599 -3.01 3.66 -1.10
CA ASN A 599 -2.63 4.95 -1.66
C ASN A 599 -1.10 5.04 -1.77
N ARG A 600 -0.60 5.63 -2.86
CA ARG A 600 0.85 5.84 -3.07
C ARG A 600 1.09 7.18 -3.72
N VAL A 601 2.13 7.90 -3.30
CA VAL A 601 2.52 9.19 -3.89
C VAL A 601 3.46 8.97 -5.05
N ALA A 602 3.28 9.75 -6.11
CA ALA A 602 4.23 9.84 -7.21
C ALA A 602 4.55 11.31 -7.51
N ILE A 603 5.83 11.65 -7.68
CA ILE A 603 6.25 12.96 -8.18
C ILE A 603 6.65 12.82 -9.64
N ILE A 604 6.10 13.67 -10.52
CA ILE A 604 6.58 13.83 -11.90
C ILE A 604 7.23 15.20 -12.03
N LYS A 605 8.53 15.24 -12.28
CA LYS A 605 9.34 16.47 -12.26
C LYS A 605 10.01 16.76 -13.59
N TYR A 606 9.85 18.01 -14.04
CA TYR A 606 10.75 18.62 -15.02
C TYR A 606 10.96 20.09 -14.64
N ALA A 607 12.21 20.50 -14.45
CA ALA A 607 12.52 21.88 -14.09
C ALA A 607 13.92 22.25 -14.59
N ARG A 608 14.04 23.38 -15.29
CA ARG A 608 15.27 23.73 -15.98
C ARG A 608 15.87 25.02 -15.47
N GLY A 609 17.11 24.95 -14.96
CA GLY A 609 17.86 26.13 -14.52
C GLY A 609 17.95 27.22 -15.59
N GLY A 610 17.64 28.46 -15.20
CA GLY A 610 17.70 29.61 -16.10
C GLY A 610 16.48 29.81 -17.01
N SER A 611 15.51 28.90 -17.02
CA SER A 611 14.30 29.03 -17.84
C SER A 611 13.38 30.17 -17.36
N SER A 612 12.76 30.85 -18.32
CA SER A 612 11.83 31.97 -18.13
C SER A 612 10.39 31.57 -18.47
N LEU A 613 9.41 32.18 -17.80
CA LEU A 613 8.00 32.02 -18.13
C LEU A 613 7.61 32.75 -19.41
N ASN A 614 8.22 33.91 -19.67
CA ASN A 614 7.93 34.71 -20.85
C ASN A 614 8.29 34.03 -22.19
N SER A 615 9.24 33.08 -22.20
CA SER A 615 9.70 32.40 -23.42
C SER A 615 9.65 30.88 -23.31
N ASP A 616 10.26 30.33 -22.25
CA ASP A 616 10.56 28.90 -22.20
C ASP A 616 9.39 28.06 -21.69
N TRP A 617 8.68 28.60 -20.71
CA TRP A 617 7.43 28.04 -20.17
C TRP A 617 6.17 28.71 -20.73
N LYS A 618 6.32 29.48 -21.82
CA LYS A 618 5.23 30.24 -22.41
C LYS A 618 4.09 29.29 -22.84
N PRO A 619 2.83 29.54 -22.45
CA PRO A 619 1.67 28.79 -22.92
C PRO A 619 1.19 29.27 -24.29
N GLY A 620 0.71 28.35 -25.11
CA GLY A 620 -0.03 28.56 -26.35
C GLY A 620 -1.52 28.78 -26.09
N GLY A 621 -2.04 28.26 -24.97
CA GLY A 621 -3.42 28.48 -24.51
C GLY A 621 -4.46 27.63 -25.23
N ASP A 622 -4.04 26.53 -25.87
CA ASP A 622 -4.89 25.64 -26.66
C ASP A 622 -4.89 24.19 -26.16
N ALA A 623 -4.31 23.92 -24.98
CA ALA A 623 -4.15 22.59 -24.40
C ALA A 623 -3.34 21.61 -25.27
N THR A 624 -2.48 22.12 -26.15
CA THR A 624 -1.56 21.35 -26.98
C THR A 624 -0.16 21.91 -26.91
N THR A 625 0.83 21.17 -27.40
CA THR A 625 2.22 21.65 -27.49
C THR A 625 2.44 22.72 -28.58
N SER A 626 1.39 23.14 -29.29
CA SER A 626 1.50 24.04 -30.44
C SER A 626 1.64 25.49 -30.00
N GLY A 627 2.79 26.11 -30.26
CA GLY A 627 3.04 27.52 -29.90
C GLY A 627 3.50 27.71 -28.45
N ASP A 628 3.60 26.62 -27.69
CA ASP A 628 4.21 26.54 -26.37
C ASP A 628 5.72 26.76 -26.42
N GLY A 629 6.25 27.27 -25.31
CA GLY A 629 7.68 27.36 -25.07
C GLY A 629 8.34 25.98 -24.97
N PRO A 630 9.63 25.86 -25.33
CA PRO A 630 10.33 24.58 -25.41
C PRO A 630 10.34 23.79 -24.09
N ASP A 631 10.49 24.46 -22.96
CA ASP A 631 10.53 23.82 -21.65
C ASP A 631 9.14 23.37 -21.20
N TYR A 632 8.07 24.10 -21.56
CA TYR A 632 6.71 23.64 -21.31
C TYR A 632 6.35 22.41 -22.15
N VAL A 633 6.79 22.34 -23.40
CA VAL A 633 6.61 21.14 -24.24
C VAL A 633 7.31 19.93 -23.62
N ILE A 634 8.54 20.10 -23.13
CA ILE A 634 9.29 19.02 -22.47
C ILE A 634 8.60 18.59 -21.17
N PHE A 635 8.09 19.53 -20.38
CA PHE A 635 7.29 19.24 -19.18
C PHE A 635 6.06 18.37 -19.55
N GLN A 636 5.27 18.77 -20.54
CA GLN A 636 4.10 18.00 -20.97
C GLN A 636 4.46 16.58 -21.42
N GLN A 637 5.56 16.42 -22.17
CA GLN A 637 6.08 15.09 -22.54
C GLN A 637 6.51 14.27 -21.32
N THR A 638 7.17 14.91 -20.35
CA THR A 638 7.60 14.27 -19.10
C THR A 638 6.39 13.79 -18.29
N VAL A 639 5.31 14.57 -18.25
CA VAL A 639 4.04 14.16 -17.64
C VAL A 639 3.41 12.99 -18.38
N ALA A 640 3.33 13.05 -19.71
CA ALA A 640 2.78 11.94 -20.49
C ALA A 640 3.57 10.64 -20.27
N ASN A 641 4.90 10.70 -20.33
CA ASN A 641 5.78 9.53 -20.15
C ASN A 641 5.72 9.01 -18.71
N GLY A 642 5.75 9.90 -17.71
CA GLY A 642 5.65 9.51 -16.30
C GLY A 642 4.33 8.85 -15.96
N LEU A 643 3.22 9.40 -16.44
CA LEU A 643 1.90 8.75 -16.27
C LEU A 643 1.83 7.41 -17.00
N ALA A 644 2.48 7.25 -18.16
CA ALA A 644 2.54 5.96 -18.84
C ALA A 644 3.36 4.95 -18.04
N ALA A 645 4.53 5.34 -17.53
CA ALA A 645 5.38 4.47 -16.71
C ALA A 645 4.69 4.07 -15.40
N LEU A 646 3.98 4.99 -14.74
CA LEU A 646 3.21 4.71 -13.54
C LEU A 646 2.07 3.72 -13.79
N ARG A 647 1.38 3.79 -14.94
CA ARG A 647 0.36 2.78 -15.31
C ARG A 647 0.95 1.40 -15.55
N VAL A 648 2.19 1.33 -16.03
CA VAL A 648 2.90 0.04 -16.20
C VAL A 648 3.33 -0.52 -14.84
N LEU A 649 3.85 0.33 -13.95
CA LEU A 649 4.27 -0.08 -12.62
C LEU A 649 3.08 -0.49 -11.73
N HIS A 650 1.95 0.22 -11.87
CA HIS A 650 0.75 0.04 -11.04
C HIS A 650 -0.52 -0.12 -11.91
N PRO A 651 -0.69 -1.26 -12.61
CA PRO A 651 -1.75 -1.44 -13.60
C PRO A 651 -3.18 -1.46 -13.03
N GLY A 652 -3.33 -1.66 -11.71
CA GLY A 652 -4.60 -1.61 -10.99
C GLY A 652 -4.89 -0.28 -10.28
N ALA A 653 -3.95 0.68 -10.31
CA ALA A 653 -4.11 1.94 -9.61
C ALA A 653 -4.96 2.93 -10.40
N VAL A 654 -5.93 3.55 -9.72
CA VAL A 654 -6.54 4.81 -10.18
C VAL A 654 -5.50 5.91 -10.06
N ILE A 655 -5.11 6.54 -11.16
CA ILE A 655 -4.18 7.67 -11.13
C ILE A 655 -4.95 8.98 -10.99
N SER A 656 -4.64 9.73 -9.93
CA SER A 656 -5.12 11.09 -9.68
C SER A 656 -3.95 12.06 -9.82
N ILE A 657 -4.11 13.13 -10.60
CA ILE A 657 -3.17 14.25 -10.55
C ILE A 657 -3.67 15.19 -9.45
N ASP A 658 -2.94 15.30 -8.36
CA ASP A 658 -3.42 16.03 -7.18
C ASP A 658 -3.07 17.51 -7.21
N GLY A 659 -2.04 17.89 -7.97
CA GLY A 659 -1.67 19.29 -8.10
C GLY A 659 -0.38 19.49 -8.85
N MET A 660 -0.06 20.76 -9.06
CA MET A 660 1.22 21.21 -9.60
C MET A 660 1.90 22.16 -8.63
N THR A 661 3.17 21.90 -8.30
CA THR A 661 4.03 22.79 -7.53
C THR A 661 4.95 23.57 -8.47
N TRP A 662 5.05 24.87 -8.27
CA TRP A 662 5.74 25.79 -9.16
C TRP A 662 6.70 26.70 -8.40
N MET A 663 7.98 26.65 -8.76
CA MET A 663 9.01 27.57 -8.26
C MET A 663 9.82 28.15 -9.43
N GLN A 664 9.45 29.38 -9.81
CA GLN A 664 10.07 30.11 -10.91
C GLN A 664 9.80 31.61 -10.76
N GLY A 665 10.66 32.42 -11.38
CA GLY A 665 10.45 33.84 -11.61
C GLY A 665 11.75 34.62 -11.73
N GLU A 666 12.86 34.05 -11.23
CA GLU A 666 14.15 34.73 -11.19
C GLU A 666 14.67 35.11 -12.58
N SER A 667 14.40 34.29 -13.60
CA SER A 667 14.79 34.57 -14.99
C SER A 667 13.85 35.54 -15.72
N ASP A 668 12.70 35.91 -15.15
CA ASP A 668 11.76 36.87 -15.74
C ASP A 668 11.99 38.30 -15.24
N ASP A 669 13.17 38.59 -14.68
CA ASP A 669 13.53 39.93 -14.20
C ASP A 669 13.27 41.02 -15.25
N SER A 670 13.69 40.79 -16.50
CA SER A 670 13.45 41.70 -17.62
C SER A 670 12.00 41.71 -18.14
N ALA A 671 11.20 40.71 -17.79
CA ALA A 671 9.80 40.54 -18.17
C ALA A 671 8.84 40.68 -16.97
N ALA A 672 9.29 41.26 -15.86
CA ALA A 672 8.54 41.29 -14.60
C ALA A 672 7.16 41.96 -14.73
N SER A 673 7.01 42.93 -15.63
CA SER A 673 5.76 43.64 -15.87
C SER A 673 4.68 42.79 -16.55
N THR A 674 5.04 41.73 -17.28
CA THR A 674 4.11 40.81 -17.93
C THR A 674 3.94 39.49 -17.17
N TYR A 675 4.74 39.25 -16.13
CA TYR A 675 4.77 37.99 -15.39
C TYR A 675 3.40 37.57 -14.84
N GLN A 676 2.63 38.50 -14.28
CA GLN A 676 1.29 38.21 -13.73
C GLN A 676 0.37 37.60 -14.80
N THR A 677 0.31 38.24 -15.98
CA THR A 677 -0.52 37.79 -17.10
C THR A 677 -0.01 36.45 -17.65
N ASN A 678 1.30 36.30 -17.79
CA ASN A 678 1.90 35.07 -18.30
C ASN A 678 1.65 33.89 -17.34
N LEU A 679 1.76 34.10 -16.03
CA LEU A 679 1.52 33.05 -15.03
C LEU A 679 0.05 32.65 -14.97
N ALA A 680 -0.87 33.62 -15.03
CA ALA A 680 -2.31 33.31 -15.11
C ALA A 680 -2.65 32.51 -16.38
N ALA A 681 -2.08 32.88 -17.53
CA ALA A 681 -2.26 32.13 -18.77
C ALA A 681 -1.65 30.73 -18.69
N PHE A 682 -0.49 30.59 -18.07
CA PHE A 682 0.20 29.30 -17.92
C PHE A 682 -0.61 28.34 -17.05
N ILE A 683 -1.12 28.82 -15.91
CA ILE A 683 -1.99 28.01 -15.04
C ILE A 683 -3.26 27.59 -15.76
N ALA A 684 -3.87 28.51 -16.54
CA ALA A 684 -5.06 28.20 -17.32
C ALA A 684 -4.80 27.09 -18.35
N ASP A 685 -3.67 27.15 -19.05
CA ASP A 685 -3.29 26.16 -20.06
C ASP A 685 -2.91 24.81 -19.42
N VAL A 686 -2.16 24.80 -18.31
CA VAL A 686 -1.89 23.59 -17.50
C VAL A 686 -3.20 22.90 -17.11
N ARG A 687 -4.20 23.65 -16.67
CA ARG A 687 -5.53 23.10 -16.34
C ARG A 687 -6.29 22.61 -17.56
N ALA A 688 -6.18 23.31 -18.69
CA ALA A 688 -6.78 22.86 -19.93
C ALA A 688 -6.15 21.54 -20.42
N THR A 689 -4.83 21.39 -20.27
CA THR A 689 -4.06 20.22 -20.68
C THR A 689 -4.26 19.00 -19.76
N PHE A 690 -4.23 19.20 -18.44
CA PHE A 690 -4.21 18.06 -17.50
C PHE A 690 -5.55 17.81 -16.82
N GLN A 691 -6.18 18.83 -16.23
CA GLN A 691 -7.54 18.77 -15.70
C GLN A 691 -8.05 20.14 -15.21
N PRO A 692 -9.37 20.40 -15.30
CA PRO A 692 -9.96 21.60 -14.72
C PRO A 692 -9.73 21.64 -13.21
N ASN A 693 -9.61 22.86 -12.66
CA ASN A 693 -9.48 23.10 -11.22
C ASN A 693 -8.28 22.42 -10.54
N LEU A 694 -7.26 21.98 -11.30
CA LEU A 694 -6.02 21.42 -10.75
C LEU A 694 -5.44 22.39 -9.69
N PRO A 695 -5.23 21.93 -8.44
CA PRO A 695 -4.53 22.70 -7.43
C PRO A 695 -3.15 23.16 -7.92
N PHE A 696 -2.87 24.45 -7.82
CA PHE A 696 -1.63 25.04 -8.33
C PHE A 696 -0.91 25.82 -7.22
N ILE A 697 0.25 25.32 -6.78
CA ILE A 697 0.97 25.86 -5.63
C ILE A 697 2.13 26.71 -6.13
N ILE A 698 2.04 28.02 -5.93
CA ILE A 698 3.03 29.01 -6.33
C ILE A 698 3.96 29.28 -5.15
N ALA A 699 5.25 28.98 -5.29
CA ALA A 699 6.25 29.50 -4.38
C ALA A 699 6.60 30.94 -4.76
N ARG A 700 6.33 31.88 -3.87
CA ARG A 700 6.74 33.27 -4.05
C ARG A 700 8.26 33.34 -3.99
N LEU A 701 8.91 34.16 -4.82
CA LEU A 701 10.33 34.45 -4.66
C LEU A 701 10.61 35.05 -3.28
N SER A 702 11.67 34.62 -2.61
CA SER A 702 12.03 35.07 -1.25
C SER A 702 12.60 36.48 -1.25
N ALA A 703 12.38 37.23 -0.17
CA ALA A 703 12.93 38.58 -0.02
C ALA A 703 14.47 38.54 0.08
N GLY A 704 15.02 37.37 0.44
CA GLY A 704 16.45 37.10 0.45
C GLY A 704 17.08 36.85 -0.92
N GLN A 705 16.29 36.72 -2.00
CA GLN A 705 16.80 36.53 -3.37
C GLN A 705 17.22 37.86 -4.00
N THR A 706 18.10 38.60 -3.32
CA THR A 706 18.49 39.98 -3.70
C THR A 706 19.28 40.09 -5.00
N ALA A 707 19.65 38.96 -5.62
CA ALA A 707 20.24 38.92 -6.96
C ALA A 707 19.22 39.21 -8.08
N VAL A 708 17.91 39.20 -7.80
CA VAL A 708 16.83 39.50 -8.76
C VAL A 708 16.49 40.99 -8.73
N GLY A 709 16.58 41.70 -9.87
CA GLY A 709 16.42 43.16 -9.92
C GLY A 709 14.99 43.66 -9.62
N ASN A 710 13.99 43.12 -10.31
CA ASN A 710 12.57 43.47 -10.22
C ASN A 710 11.80 42.56 -9.26
N LEU A 711 12.47 42.10 -8.19
CA LEU A 711 11.95 41.13 -7.23
C LEU A 711 10.58 41.54 -6.65
N ALA A 712 10.40 42.82 -6.29
CA ALA A 712 9.13 43.30 -5.72
C ALA A 712 7.95 43.15 -6.71
N THR A 713 8.18 43.44 -7.99
CA THR A 713 7.17 43.31 -9.06
C THR A 713 6.81 41.85 -9.29
N LEU A 714 7.80 40.96 -9.38
CA LEU A 714 7.59 39.52 -9.55
C LEU A 714 6.82 38.92 -8.36
N ARG A 715 7.21 39.27 -7.14
CA ARG A 715 6.52 38.83 -5.91
C ARG A 715 5.07 39.31 -5.86
N ALA A 716 4.82 40.57 -6.23
CA ALA A 716 3.46 41.12 -6.29
C ALA A 716 2.62 40.39 -7.34
N ALA A 717 3.19 40.09 -8.51
CA ALA A 717 2.54 39.32 -9.56
C ALA A 717 2.16 37.90 -9.10
N GLN A 718 3.09 37.17 -8.48
CA GLN A 718 2.84 35.82 -7.93
C GLN A 718 1.73 35.84 -6.87
N ALA A 719 1.75 36.81 -5.96
CA ALA A 719 0.72 36.97 -4.94
C ALA A 719 -0.65 37.33 -5.54
N ALA A 720 -0.68 38.21 -6.56
CA ALA A 720 -1.91 38.62 -7.23
C ALA A 720 -2.57 37.45 -7.98
N VAL A 721 -1.79 36.61 -8.66
CA VAL A 721 -2.32 35.39 -9.31
C VAL A 721 -2.92 34.45 -8.29
N ALA A 722 -2.20 34.14 -7.21
CA ALA A 722 -2.69 33.24 -6.17
C ALA A 722 -3.96 33.78 -5.50
N ALA A 723 -4.06 35.10 -5.25
CA ALA A 723 -5.23 35.71 -4.63
C ALA A 723 -6.46 35.74 -5.55
N ALA A 724 -6.27 35.79 -6.87
CA ALA A 724 -7.36 35.86 -7.84
C ALA A 724 -7.94 34.47 -8.20
N ASP A 725 -7.25 33.39 -7.85
CA ASP A 725 -7.58 32.03 -8.25
C ASP A 725 -7.82 31.15 -7.02
N PRO A 726 -9.06 30.69 -6.77
CA PRO A 726 -9.38 29.91 -5.57
C PRO A 726 -8.79 28.48 -5.59
N TRP A 727 -8.24 28.05 -6.74
CA TRP A 727 -7.55 26.77 -6.88
C TRP A 727 -6.02 26.94 -6.92
N ALA A 728 -5.53 28.15 -6.64
CA ALA A 728 -4.11 28.43 -6.45
C ALA A 728 -3.82 28.77 -4.99
N ALA A 729 -2.64 28.37 -4.53
CA ALA A 729 -2.14 28.73 -3.21
C ALA A 729 -0.74 29.32 -3.30
N LEU A 730 -0.44 30.28 -2.42
CA LEU A 730 0.87 30.90 -2.32
C LEU A 730 1.65 30.30 -1.14
N VAL A 731 2.90 29.90 -1.38
CA VAL A 731 3.89 29.63 -0.34
C VAL A 731 4.75 30.88 -0.17
N ASP A 732 4.77 31.41 1.05
CA ASP A 732 5.66 32.51 1.42
C ASP A 732 7.03 31.97 1.86
N THR A 733 8.07 32.33 1.12
CA THR A 733 9.43 31.79 1.28
C THR A 733 10.38 32.75 2.00
N ASP A 734 9.89 33.86 2.57
CA ASP A 734 10.75 34.87 3.22
C ASP A 734 11.52 34.33 4.42
N SER A 735 10.96 33.32 5.09
CA SER A 735 11.63 32.64 6.21
C SER A 735 12.59 31.54 5.76
N PHE A 736 12.67 31.24 4.46
CA PHE A 736 13.42 30.09 3.95
C PHE A 736 14.85 30.53 3.62
N PRO A 737 15.88 29.86 4.18
CA PRO A 737 17.26 30.27 3.97
C PRO A 737 17.69 30.23 2.49
N VAL A 738 18.22 31.37 2.03
CA VAL A 738 18.86 31.54 0.71
C VAL A 738 20.37 31.48 0.89
N LYS A 739 21.08 30.86 -0.05
CA LYS A 739 22.54 30.77 -0.02
C LYS A 739 23.16 32.16 0.00
N SER A 740 23.99 32.41 1.01
CA SER A 740 24.76 33.65 1.13
C SER A 740 25.82 33.81 0.02
N SER A 741 26.16 32.74 -0.70
CA SER A 741 27.16 32.78 -1.78
C SER A 741 26.64 33.44 -3.06
N ASP A 742 25.35 33.30 -3.37
CA ASP A 742 24.75 33.80 -4.62
C ASP A 742 23.52 34.69 -4.42
N HIS A 743 22.92 34.69 -3.22
CA HIS A 743 21.67 35.41 -2.92
C HIS A 743 20.56 35.13 -3.95
N LEU A 744 20.51 33.90 -4.46
CA LEU A 744 19.62 33.48 -5.54
C LEU A 744 18.99 32.12 -5.26
N HIS A 745 19.77 31.13 -4.83
CA HIS A 745 19.29 29.77 -4.64
C HIS A 745 18.99 29.48 -3.17
N PHE A 746 17.94 28.72 -2.88
CA PHE A 746 17.73 28.19 -1.54
C PHE A 746 18.86 27.22 -1.16
N ASP A 747 19.27 27.26 0.11
CA ASP A 747 20.20 26.27 0.65
C ASP A 747 19.48 24.95 0.97
N ALA A 748 20.19 23.98 1.55
CA ALA A 748 19.58 22.69 1.89
C ALA A 748 18.41 22.82 2.87
N ALA A 749 18.45 23.74 3.83
CA ALA A 749 17.34 23.98 4.76
C ALA A 749 16.17 24.69 4.06
N GLY A 750 16.46 25.70 3.22
CA GLY A 750 15.45 26.38 2.42
C GLY A 750 14.71 25.44 1.46
N GLN A 751 15.42 24.53 0.81
CA GLN A 751 14.84 23.51 -0.07
C GLN A 751 13.93 22.53 0.68
N GLN A 752 14.32 22.11 1.88
CA GLN A 752 13.48 21.26 2.74
C GLN A 752 12.19 21.98 3.17
N MET A 753 12.31 23.22 3.63
CA MET A 753 11.16 24.06 4.03
C MET A 753 10.21 24.28 2.85
N LEU A 754 10.76 24.52 1.66
CA LEU A 754 9.98 24.69 0.44
C LEU A 754 9.16 23.43 0.10
N GLY A 755 9.76 22.25 0.12
CA GLY A 755 9.04 21.01 -0.15
C GLY A 755 7.93 20.70 0.87
N TYR A 756 8.18 20.87 2.17
CA TYR A 756 7.13 20.69 3.18
C TYR A 756 6.01 21.72 3.06
N ALA A 757 6.33 22.97 2.70
CA ALA A 757 5.33 24.00 2.45
C ALA A 757 4.48 23.68 1.20
N PHE A 758 5.07 23.07 0.17
CA PHE A 758 4.31 22.55 -0.98
C PHE A 758 3.38 21.42 -0.57
N ALA A 759 3.87 20.41 0.14
CA ALA A 759 3.04 19.30 0.64
C ALA A 759 1.88 19.81 1.49
N TYR A 760 2.14 20.78 2.36
CA TYR A 760 1.12 21.43 3.18
C TYR A 760 0.02 22.08 2.36
N LYS A 761 0.36 22.96 1.42
CA LYS A 761 -0.62 23.67 0.60
C LYS A 761 -1.36 22.73 -0.35
N LEU A 762 -0.70 21.69 -0.85
CA LEU A 762 -1.33 20.65 -1.66
C LEU A 762 -2.36 19.87 -0.85
N GLY A 763 -1.98 19.37 0.33
CA GLY A 763 -2.89 18.65 1.23
C GLY A 763 -4.07 19.50 1.66
N TYR A 764 -3.85 20.79 1.95
CA TYR A 764 -4.94 21.71 2.28
C TYR A 764 -5.92 21.89 1.12
N LEU A 765 -5.44 22.19 -0.10
CA LEU A 765 -6.33 22.36 -1.25
C LEU A 765 -7.07 21.06 -1.59
N GLN A 766 -6.44 19.89 -1.43
CA GLN A 766 -7.10 18.59 -1.61
C GLN A 766 -8.17 18.33 -0.54
N ASP A 767 -7.95 18.70 0.71
CA ASP A 767 -9.01 18.65 1.74
C ASP A 767 -10.20 19.54 1.33
N LEU A 768 -9.91 20.75 0.81
CA LEU A 768 -10.96 21.64 0.33
C LEU A 768 -11.78 21.07 -0.82
N THR A 769 -11.12 20.47 -1.82
CA THR A 769 -11.79 19.90 -3.00
C THR A 769 -12.73 18.75 -2.61
N ASN A 770 -12.38 18.03 -1.54
CA ASN A 770 -13.17 16.90 -1.03
C ASN A 770 -14.37 17.33 -0.19
N ARG A 771 -14.27 18.47 0.51
CA ARG A 771 -15.29 18.92 1.49
C ARG A 771 -16.22 19.99 0.97
N PHE A 772 -15.74 20.85 0.10
CA PHE A 772 -16.51 22.00 -0.40
C PHE A 772 -16.87 21.83 -1.86
N SER A 773 -18.11 22.19 -2.20
CA SER A 773 -18.50 22.30 -3.61
C SER A 773 -17.75 23.45 -4.31
N THR A 774 -17.57 23.34 -5.63
CA THR A 774 -17.00 24.41 -6.47
C THR A 774 -17.65 25.77 -6.21
N ALA A 775 -18.96 25.81 -5.97
CA ALA A 775 -19.67 27.05 -5.67
C ALA A 775 -19.26 27.66 -4.32
N GLN A 776 -19.06 26.83 -3.29
CA GLN A 776 -18.60 27.28 -1.97
C GLN A 776 -17.14 27.75 -2.02
N ILE A 777 -16.29 27.04 -2.76
CA ILE A 777 -14.89 27.43 -2.98
C ILE A 777 -14.83 28.80 -3.69
N ASN A 778 -15.58 28.97 -4.77
CA ASN A 778 -15.64 30.24 -5.50
C ASN A 778 -16.26 31.38 -4.68
N ALA A 779 -17.10 31.07 -3.68
CA ALA A 779 -17.66 32.05 -2.76
C ALA A 779 -16.71 32.42 -1.61
N GLY A 780 -15.52 31.81 -1.53
CA GLY A 780 -14.53 32.06 -0.48
C GLY A 780 -14.82 31.37 0.86
N LEU A 781 -15.82 30.49 0.93
CA LEU A 781 -16.18 29.78 2.16
C LEU A 781 -15.12 28.75 2.57
N ALA A 782 -14.36 28.24 1.60
CA ALA A 782 -13.28 27.29 1.80
C ALA A 782 -11.91 27.96 2.13
N ALA A 783 -11.86 29.28 2.27
CA ALA A 783 -10.61 29.99 2.51
C ALA A 783 -9.94 29.56 3.84
N PRO A 784 -8.59 29.53 3.95
CA PRO A 784 -7.86 29.12 5.16
C PRO A 784 -8.33 29.77 6.47
N GLY A 785 -8.64 31.07 6.40
CA GLY A 785 -9.10 31.86 7.55
C GLY A 785 -10.62 31.94 7.70
N ALA A 786 -11.39 31.30 6.82
CA ALA A 786 -12.85 31.20 6.99
C ALA A 786 -13.20 30.15 8.04
N ASP A 787 -14.40 30.26 8.57
CA ASP A 787 -15.02 29.37 9.56
C ASP A 787 -16.39 29.02 8.97
N ALA A 788 -16.41 27.96 8.14
CA ALA A 788 -17.55 27.71 7.25
C ALA A 788 -18.76 27.12 7.98
N ASP A 789 -18.54 26.41 9.08
CA ASP A 789 -19.58 25.79 9.89
C ASP A 789 -19.94 26.59 11.15
N GLY A 790 -19.15 27.62 11.49
CA GLY A 790 -19.43 28.58 12.56
C GLY A 790 -19.06 28.08 13.95
N ASP A 791 -18.16 27.10 14.07
CA ASP A 791 -17.74 26.52 15.34
C ASP A 791 -16.63 27.33 16.05
N GLY A 792 -16.05 28.30 15.34
CA GLY A 792 -15.00 29.20 15.81
C GLY A 792 -13.57 28.74 15.50
N ALA A 793 -13.39 27.57 14.88
CA ALA A 793 -12.14 27.14 14.26
C ALA A 793 -12.09 27.65 12.82
N SER A 794 -10.88 27.94 12.33
CA SER A 794 -10.72 28.23 10.90
C SER A 794 -10.51 26.94 10.13
N ASN A 795 -10.92 26.90 8.86
CA ASN A 795 -10.73 25.75 7.97
C ASN A 795 -9.27 25.22 7.99
N GLU A 796 -8.28 26.12 8.08
CA GLU A 796 -6.86 25.74 8.20
C GLU A 796 -6.53 25.08 9.54
N ALA A 797 -7.08 25.58 10.65
CA ALA A 797 -6.91 24.98 11.96
C ALA A 797 -7.53 23.58 12.02
N GLU A 798 -8.66 23.40 11.36
CA GLU A 798 -9.36 22.12 11.27
C GLU A 798 -8.63 21.11 10.39
N PHE A 799 -8.08 21.54 9.25
CA PHE A 799 -7.21 20.71 8.43
C PHE A 799 -6.00 20.17 9.22
N ILE A 800 -5.34 21.05 9.99
CA ILE A 800 -4.22 20.67 10.87
C ILE A 800 -4.68 19.74 11.99
N ALA A 801 -5.88 19.98 12.54
CA ALA A 801 -6.47 19.15 13.58
C ALA A 801 -6.99 17.79 13.07
N GLY A 802 -7.20 17.66 11.76
CA GLY A 802 -7.86 16.52 11.15
C GLY A 802 -9.37 16.47 11.41
N THR A 803 -10.01 17.62 11.61
CA THR A 803 -11.46 17.77 11.79
C THR A 803 -12.14 18.25 10.51
N ASP A 804 -13.46 18.04 10.38
CA ASP A 804 -14.28 18.40 9.21
C ASP A 804 -14.83 19.84 9.27
N ALA A 805 -14.27 20.70 8.41
CA ALA A 805 -14.59 22.13 8.32
C ALA A 805 -15.99 22.48 7.79
N THR A 806 -16.83 21.47 7.56
CA THR A 806 -18.23 21.64 7.17
C THR A 806 -19.19 21.16 8.25
N ASN A 807 -18.66 20.72 9.39
CA ASN A 807 -19.43 20.08 10.44
C ASN A 807 -19.01 20.58 11.83
N ALA A 808 -19.80 21.52 12.36
CA ALA A 808 -19.53 22.15 13.66
C ALA A 808 -19.55 21.19 14.87
N LEU A 809 -19.85 19.90 14.68
CA LEU A 809 -19.72 18.86 15.71
C LEU A 809 -18.39 18.11 15.65
N SER A 810 -17.66 18.23 14.54
CA SER A 810 -16.32 17.69 14.36
C SER A 810 -15.30 18.72 14.82
N LEU A 811 -14.96 18.73 16.11
CA LEU A 811 -13.97 19.67 16.65
C LEU A 811 -12.93 18.99 17.54
N LEU A 812 -11.72 19.57 17.57
CA LEU A 812 -10.64 19.12 18.45
C LEU A 812 -10.92 19.58 19.88
N LYS A 813 -11.70 18.78 20.61
CA LYS A 813 -12.08 19.06 21.99
C LYS A 813 -11.32 18.18 22.97
N ALA A 814 -10.45 18.80 23.76
CA ALA A 814 -9.78 18.15 24.87
C ALA A 814 -10.61 18.21 26.16
N GLN A 815 -10.66 17.09 26.88
CA GLN A 815 -11.23 16.98 28.22
C GLN A 815 -10.15 16.57 29.21
N ILE A 816 -10.16 17.17 30.39
CA ILE A 816 -9.19 16.85 31.44
C ILE A 816 -9.96 16.33 32.65
N THR A 817 -9.57 15.16 33.14
CA THR A 817 -10.16 14.52 34.31
C THR A 817 -9.10 14.15 35.33
N PRO A 818 -9.34 14.34 36.64
CA PRO A 818 -8.44 13.84 37.68
C PRO A 818 -8.36 12.30 37.64
N ALA A 819 -7.14 11.75 37.67
CA ALA A 819 -6.91 10.30 37.69
C ALA A 819 -6.43 9.81 39.07
N ALA A 820 -5.53 10.58 39.70
CA ALA A 820 -5.02 10.35 41.05
C ALA A 820 -4.51 11.69 41.63
N PRO A 821 -4.15 11.80 42.92
CA PRO A 821 -3.55 13.02 43.46
C PRO A 821 -2.35 13.50 42.63
N GLY A 822 -2.47 14.66 41.98
CA GLY A 822 -1.43 15.24 41.12
C GLY A 822 -1.37 14.68 39.69
N VAL A 823 -2.19 13.70 39.33
CA VAL A 823 -2.20 13.06 38.00
C VAL A 823 -3.53 13.32 37.29
N PHE A 824 -3.44 13.73 36.02
CA PHE A 824 -4.59 14.06 35.19
C PHE A 824 -4.58 13.23 33.90
N ASN A 825 -5.77 12.82 33.46
CA ASN A 825 -6.01 12.27 32.14
C ASN A 825 -6.48 13.38 31.22
N VAL A 826 -5.88 13.48 30.04
CA VAL A 826 -6.34 14.33 28.94
C VAL A 826 -6.84 13.46 27.81
N SER A 827 -8.11 13.63 27.46
CA SER A 827 -8.83 12.87 26.43
C SER A 827 -9.23 13.77 25.27
N TYR A 828 -9.01 13.35 24.03
CA TYR A 828 -9.28 14.15 22.82
C TYR A 828 -9.45 13.26 21.58
N PRO A 829 -10.22 13.69 20.56
CA PRO A 829 -10.27 12.98 19.29
C PRO A 829 -8.92 13.08 18.56
N THR A 830 -8.60 12.08 17.75
CA THR A 830 -7.41 12.10 16.89
C THR A 830 -7.78 11.71 15.48
N ALA A 831 -6.99 12.18 14.51
CA ALA A 831 -7.07 11.79 13.11
C ALA A 831 -5.75 11.13 12.68
N GLN A 832 -5.81 10.19 11.74
CA GLN A 832 -4.61 9.60 11.17
C GLN A 832 -3.81 10.64 10.38
N GLY A 833 -2.48 10.44 10.30
CA GLY A 833 -1.58 11.39 9.64
C GLY A 833 -1.46 12.73 10.34
N ARG A 834 -1.84 12.81 11.63
CA ARG A 834 -1.71 14.00 12.49
C ARG A 834 -1.04 13.61 13.79
N ARG A 835 -0.33 14.57 14.39
CA ARG A 835 0.37 14.40 15.65
C ARG A 835 -0.21 15.31 16.72
N TYR A 836 -0.35 14.80 17.94
CA TYR A 836 -0.98 15.53 19.04
C TYR A 836 -0.07 15.59 20.26
N SER A 837 0.35 16.79 20.63
CA SER A 837 1.11 17.07 21.85
C SER A 837 0.21 17.70 22.91
N VAL A 838 0.63 17.59 24.17
CA VAL A 838 -0.07 18.25 25.29
C VAL A 838 0.88 19.27 25.88
N GLU A 839 0.42 20.50 25.97
CA GLU A 839 1.23 21.64 26.40
C GLU A 839 0.57 22.34 27.59
N TRP A 840 1.39 22.95 28.46
CA TRP A 840 0.98 23.70 29.63
C TRP A 840 1.47 25.14 29.57
N LEU A 841 0.67 26.05 30.15
CA LEU A 841 0.97 27.45 30.30
C LEU A 841 0.49 27.96 31.67
N ALA A 842 1.36 28.65 32.41
CA ALA A 842 1.04 29.16 33.75
C ALA A 842 -0.15 30.13 33.76
N ASN A 843 -0.25 31.02 32.78
CA ASN A 843 -1.35 31.97 32.64
C ASN A 843 -1.56 32.39 31.18
N LEU A 844 -2.80 32.68 30.79
CA LEU A 844 -3.17 33.07 29.42
C LEU A 844 -2.62 34.44 28.97
N ALA A 845 -1.90 35.18 29.82
CA ALA A 845 -1.23 36.41 29.40
C ALA A 845 0.19 36.14 28.84
N GLY A 846 0.76 34.95 29.10
CA GLY A 846 2.01 34.50 28.51
C GLY A 846 1.83 33.78 27.17
N THR A 847 2.93 33.59 26.44
CA THR A 847 2.97 32.90 25.13
C THR A 847 3.81 31.63 25.14
N ASN A 848 4.55 31.36 26.22
CA ASN A 848 5.50 30.26 26.32
C ASN A 848 4.81 28.99 26.82
N TRP A 849 4.22 28.26 25.88
CA TRP A 849 3.71 26.92 26.13
C TRP A 849 4.87 25.94 26.34
N THR A 850 4.78 25.13 27.39
CA THR A 850 5.77 24.11 27.74
C THR A 850 5.19 22.74 27.44
N MET A 851 5.97 21.85 26.84
CA MET A 851 5.50 20.51 26.50
C MET A 851 5.40 19.66 27.76
N VAL A 852 4.23 19.03 27.95
CA VAL A 852 3.94 18.12 29.07
C VAL A 852 3.94 16.68 28.59
N LEU A 853 3.32 16.44 27.43
CA LEU A 853 3.39 15.16 26.74
C LEU A 853 3.86 15.38 25.31
N PRO A 854 4.85 14.58 24.84
CA PRO A 854 5.34 14.68 23.48
C PRO A 854 4.24 14.38 22.47
N ALA A 855 4.45 14.85 21.24
CA ALA A 855 3.53 14.56 20.16
C ALA A 855 3.44 13.03 19.93
N GLY A 856 2.22 12.50 19.90
CA GLY A 856 1.95 11.10 19.51
C GLY A 856 1.11 11.07 18.23
N GLU A 857 1.24 10.00 17.45
CA GLU A 857 0.44 9.78 16.24
C GLU A 857 -1.04 9.63 16.59
N GLY A 858 -1.88 10.25 15.77
CA GLY A 858 -3.32 10.05 15.81
C GLY A 858 -3.71 8.76 15.11
N THR A 859 -4.70 8.07 15.66
CA THR A 859 -5.15 6.75 15.17
C THR A 859 -6.49 6.84 14.44
N GLY A 860 -7.17 7.99 14.49
CA GLY A 860 -8.57 8.13 14.08
C GLY A 860 -9.55 7.86 15.22
N ALA A 861 -9.09 7.28 16.34
CA ALA A 861 -9.88 7.05 17.54
C ALA A 861 -9.60 8.12 18.61
N GLY A 862 -10.46 8.21 19.62
CA GLY A 862 -10.21 9.04 20.80
C GLY A 862 -8.96 8.57 21.55
N ALA A 863 -8.05 9.49 21.86
CA ALA A 863 -6.88 9.23 22.69
C ALA A 863 -7.13 9.68 24.12
N THR A 864 -6.63 8.93 25.10
CA THR A 864 -6.54 9.35 26.51
C THR A 864 -5.12 9.15 26.99
N ARG A 865 -4.49 10.21 27.50
CA ARG A 865 -3.10 10.18 27.98
C ARG A 865 -3.00 10.78 29.37
N SER A 866 -2.21 10.17 30.23
CA SER A 866 -2.01 10.65 31.60
C SER A 866 -0.74 11.49 31.72
N PHE A 867 -0.77 12.53 32.54
CA PHE A 867 0.41 13.30 32.94
C PHE A 867 0.35 13.72 34.40
N THR A 868 1.53 13.89 35.01
CA THR A 868 1.67 14.44 36.36
C THR A 868 1.79 15.96 36.25
N ASN A 869 0.98 16.69 37.01
CA ASN A 869 1.04 18.15 37.03
C ASN A 869 2.14 18.63 37.98
N GLU A 870 3.39 18.58 37.51
CA GLU A 870 4.55 19.08 38.26
C GLU A 870 4.69 20.62 38.19
N ALA A 871 4.00 21.27 37.25
CA ALA A 871 4.14 22.70 36.94
C ALA A 871 3.21 23.62 37.77
N GLY A 872 2.25 23.06 38.51
CA GLY A 872 1.30 23.81 39.34
C GLY A 872 0.04 24.28 38.60
N ALA A 873 -0.66 25.27 39.14
CA ALA A 873 -1.90 25.78 38.53
C ALA A 873 -1.62 26.46 37.19
N GLY A 874 -2.39 26.13 36.15
CA GLY A 874 -2.24 26.70 34.82
C GLY A 874 -3.27 26.18 33.82
N PHE A 875 -2.99 26.41 32.55
CA PHE A 875 -3.82 26.04 31.40
C PHE A 875 -3.15 24.92 30.62
N ILE A 876 -3.94 23.96 30.15
CA ILE A 876 -3.49 22.87 29.31
C ILE A 876 -4.16 23.00 27.95
N ARG A 877 -3.44 22.68 26.88
CA ARG A 877 -4.01 22.49 25.55
C ARG A 877 -3.49 21.21 24.90
N VAL A 878 -4.30 20.66 24.01
CA VAL A 878 -3.84 19.69 23.02
C VAL A 878 -3.53 20.47 21.76
N ARG A 879 -2.32 20.28 21.23
CA ARG A 879 -1.89 20.90 19.99
C ARG A 879 -1.72 19.83 18.93
N ALA A 880 -2.54 19.93 17.89
CA ALA A 880 -2.37 19.17 16.67
C ALA A 880 -1.28 19.80 15.79
N THR A 881 -0.50 18.95 15.14
CA THR A 881 0.46 19.30 14.11
C THR A 881 0.37 18.28 12.99
N LEU A 882 0.78 18.69 11.80
CA LEU A 882 1.06 17.76 10.72
C LEU A 882 2.31 16.92 11.05
N PRO A 883 2.52 15.75 10.41
CA PRO A 883 3.58 14.80 10.73
C PRO A 883 4.99 15.38 10.70
#